data_AF-A0A847K0H6-F1
#
_entry.id   AF-A0A847K0H6-F1
#
_cell.length_a   1.000
_cell.length_b   1.000
_cell.length_c   1.000
_cell.angle_alpha   90.00
_cell.angle_beta   90.00
_cell.angle_gamma   90.00
#
_symmetry.space_group_name_H-M   'P 1'
#
loop_
_entity.id
_entity.type
_entity.pdbx_description
1 polymer ?
#
loop_
_entity_poly.entity_id
_entity_poly.type
_entity_poly.pdbx_seq_one_letter_code
_entity_poly.pdbx_strand_id
1 'polypeptide(L)'
;MRLGAWLCMVWALWPLASSARAPKPNVGLRRTVSYAELRRGFSQPSLIYAPYAFWFWDAPPDPKRAADVAAEMCRQGFMPGYAHPRSGMPRNQWLTTEWFDAVDAALRAVERAGGFMGYTDEYDWPSGQAAGRVLAQRPELRAQSLNWQTFDAADGGAVSVPACLFATAAALDPSGLIRSSTLRVIGGGQAFSWTAPPGPWRVFAFSTYHHPGLDGSPVNYLDPRVTETFIRIAHEPYARRFGDRLGKAMSGVFIDNEGDYGWKLAWSDHLDRTYRATRGRDIRLWMPLLVARDVEGVYARARWECLDTVSDIYSREFFGRINRWCADLGMSCTMHVWEESLQLQAEAVGDYFKVMRAMSMPGTDSLIRKPLECWEFKETQSVSEFEGRRFCSEVLGVVGWDMPPALLKQTTNAVTAWGVSHVMPHGVYMRPDLNTIPYPPDFFRVNPYWPYLQQWTDFTRRASYVTSHGHTVPDVLLLNPMDSLWATVGEWLFAPTAEEAARIAHINDTYMGAIRTLTEARIEFLIADRFYVRKMTLGRDGRLTVGPFSFRAVVVPPVSVLPLDVMRKLVAFARAGGRIYVLGTLPDGSTDRGMGDPEMARLVGELRSQGTLVDCRAGLSSELARPGTALVSRIRFESGAFPMLQSHRRIDGRDFFWLANQSDTERECVLLIRGARGAASIWDCETGSIRPVASADTPGGVRVRLRFRPLEAFFLTLDPKSPAQTAHVRPVERWSTIPVRGPWRIGIDPARQPSVATDVRPLFMVPKRARALEASGGGRYVHDFTLTSKPRAAAVWVTADPGFRLYVNGKTVARRAADDVWRQARRIDLAPLLRGGANRIAASVPTTNAGWFLLQGEVQCADGKTVRLDTGDGWGRSTPESGELEPVGSWIWSAATRPNQTVWARRAFDLPTDAAIRTAVASLSADNRFTLWINGKRIGSHEPWMELASFDIRGALRPGHNTAAVEASNDDGLAGLAAGIHIGFENGRTARILSDTSWRVTDQPEPAWMEPAFDDRHWHPATRVAAYGAGPWGRFETATGIAPEWTWTAVSGPAWTRATAVDRLPDDVPSAMLRAQVRSLDGWLRWGLDRFTGYVDYRTTFHAPSRGRAILDLGSVKYTAEVFVNGKRVGARLWGPFEFDVSPYVRPGRNELRVRVGNLAVNVMAQFADRGILGTWGWGPPPARESYDAGLFGPVAIKVSSGAQGQAAVSRGRRARYASGIRVSAREAGERPARGEMIE
;
A
#
# COMPACT_ATOMS: atom_id res chain seq x y z
N MET A 1 -1.65 5.34 -83.71
CA MET A 1 -2.09 6.69 -83.29
C MET A 1 -3.22 6.56 -82.29
N ARG A 2 -3.07 7.21 -81.12
CA ARG A 2 -4.09 7.64 -80.12
C ARG A 2 -4.97 6.59 -79.41
N LEU A 3 -4.56 6.23 -78.20
CA LEU A 3 -5.40 6.13 -76.99
C LEU A 3 -4.52 5.92 -75.75
N GLY A 4 -4.27 6.99 -74.99
CA GLY A 4 -3.45 6.95 -73.79
C GLY A 4 -3.16 8.37 -73.29
N ALA A 5 -4.01 8.88 -72.39
CA ALA A 5 -3.73 9.95 -71.42
C ALA A 5 -5.04 10.44 -70.76
N TRP A 6 -5.63 9.67 -69.83
CA TRP A 6 -6.64 10.18 -68.87
C TRP A 6 -6.62 9.31 -67.60
N LEU A 7 -5.46 9.20 -66.94
CA LEU A 7 -5.30 8.38 -65.72
C LEU A 7 -4.25 8.93 -64.72
N CYS A 8 -4.06 10.26 -64.65
CA CYS A 8 -3.07 10.87 -63.75
C CYS A 8 -3.55 12.02 -62.84
N MET A 9 -4.85 12.27 -62.66
CA MET A 9 -5.31 13.36 -61.77
C MET A 9 -6.53 13.01 -60.91
N VAL A 10 -6.49 11.93 -60.12
CA VAL A 10 -7.35 11.75 -58.92
C VAL A 10 -6.62 10.90 -57.86
N TRP A 11 -5.37 11.25 -57.52
CA TRP A 11 -4.60 10.63 -56.42
C TRP A 11 -4.00 11.65 -55.44
N ALA A 12 -4.51 12.88 -55.47
CA ALA A 12 -4.14 13.92 -54.51
C ALA A 12 -5.42 14.39 -53.81
N LEU A 13 -5.80 13.72 -52.72
CA LEU A 13 -6.51 14.25 -51.54
C LEU A 13 -6.75 13.07 -50.54
N TRP A 14 -5.85 13.00 -49.54
CA TRP A 14 -5.91 12.25 -48.25
C TRP A 14 -5.44 10.77 -48.15
N PRO A 15 -4.68 10.37 -47.09
CA PRO A 15 -3.84 11.13 -46.15
C PRO A 15 -2.35 11.08 -46.51
N LEU A 16 -1.63 12.09 -46.04
CA LEU A 16 -0.19 12.03 -45.77
C LEU A 16 0.12 10.77 -44.97
N ALA A 17 0.63 9.75 -45.65
CA ALA A 17 1.56 8.83 -45.02
C ALA A 17 2.75 9.68 -44.60
N SER A 18 2.80 10.04 -43.31
CA SER A 18 4.06 10.41 -42.69
C SER A 18 5.05 9.32 -43.09
N SER A 19 6.17 9.68 -43.71
CA SER A 19 7.31 8.78 -43.83
C SER A 19 7.67 8.32 -42.42
N ALA A 20 7.11 7.20 -41.99
CA ALA A 20 7.32 6.68 -40.65
C ALA A 20 8.80 6.31 -40.58
N ARG A 21 9.60 7.16 -39.95
CA ARG A 21 10.95 6.79 -39.54
C ARG A 21 10.83 5.45 -38.82
N ALA A 22 11.71 4.51 -39.14
CA ALA A 22 11.76 3.25 -38.42
C ALA A 22 11.77 3.56 -36.91
N PRO A 23 10.86 2.96 -36.12
CA PRO A 23 10.75 3.28 -34.70
C PRO A 23 12.10 3.03 -34.03
N LYS A 24 12.52 3.98 -33.17
CA LYS A 24 13.77 3.83 -32.43
C LYS A 24 13.69 2.55 -31.58
N PRO A 25 14.82 1.84 -31.37
CA PRO A 25 14.87 0.72 -30.43
C PRO A 25 14.29 1.15 -29.07
N ASN A 26 13.36 0.35 -28.55
CA ASN A 26 12.62 0.65 -27.33
C ASN A 26 12.61 -0.61 -26.46
N VAL A 27 12.91 -0.45 -25.17
CA VAL A 27 13.04 -1.54 -24.20
C VAL A 27 11.74 -2.28 -23.90
N GLY A 28 10.58 -1.72 -24.28
CA GLY A 28 9.27 -2.35 -24.18
C GLY A 28 8.98 -3.39 -25.27
N LEU A 29 9.71 -3.34 -26.39
CA LEU A 29 9.54 -4.28 -27.49
C LEU A 29 10.37 -5.56 -27.26
N ARG A 30 9.84 -6.72 -27.67
CA ARG A 30 10.65 -7.95 -27.67
C ARG A 30 11.64 -7.92 -28.81
N ARG A 31 12.88 -8.32 -28.52
CA ARG A 31 13.92 -8.49 -29.53
C ARG A 31 13.95 -9.95 -29.99
N THR A 32 14.20 -10.18 -31.26
CA THR A 32 14.56 -11.52 -31.74
C THR A 32 16.01 -11.81 -31.37
N VAL A 33 16.27 -12.95 -30.72
CA VAL A 33 17.62 -13.37 -30.32
C VAL A 33 17.90 -14.80 -30.77
N SER A 34 19.16 -15.08 -31.11
CA SER A 34 19.62 -16.44 -31.35
C SER A 34 19.73 -17.21 -30.03
N TYR A 35 19.61 -18.54 -30.09
CA TYR A 35 19.83 -19.39 -28.91
C TYR A 35 21.25 -19.21 -28.33
N ALA A 36 22.25 -19.02 -29.19
CA ALA A 36 23.63 -18.80 -28.76
C ALA A 36 23.79 -17.48 -27.98
N GLU A 37 23.15 -16.41 -28.44
CA GLU A 37 23.12 -15.13 -27.72
C GLU A 37 22.39 -15.25 -26.39
N LEU A 38 21.19 -15.85 -26.39
CA LEU A 38 20.40 -16.08 -25.18
C LEU A 38 21.20 -16.89 -24.14
N ARG A 39 21.86 -17.97 -24.58
CA ARG A 39 22.68 -18.83 -23.73
C ARG A 39 23.88 -18.09 -23.14
N ARG A 40 24.57 -17.26 -23.93
CA ARG A 40 25.71 -16.46 -23.44
C ARG A 40 25.29 -15.42 -22.41
N GLY A 41 24.12 -14.80 -22.61
CA GLY A 41 23.60 -13.76 -21.70
C GLY A 41 22.95 -14.27 -20.42
N PHE A 42 22.54 -15.55 -20.36
CA PHE A 42 21.69 -16.06 -19.27
C PHE A 42 22.30 -15.92 -17.86
N SER A 43 23.60 -16.14 -17.70
CA SER A 43 24.24 -16.11 -16.37
C SER A 43 24.23 -14.70 -15.76
N GLN A 44 24.37 -13.67 -16.59
CA GLN A 44 24.40 -12.25 -16.21
C GLN A 44 23.67 -11.40 -17.28
N PRO A 45 22.32 -11.41 -17.31
CA PRO A 45 21.57 -10.62 -18.27
C PRO A 45 21.74 -9.12 -18.01
N SER A 46 21.48 -8.29 -19.03
CA SER A 46 21.44 -6.83 -18.86
C SER A 46 20.50 -6.41 -17.73
N LEU A 47 20.82 -5.31 -17.03
CA LEU A 47 20.01 -4.77 -15.94
C LEU A 47 18.62 -4.27 -16.39
N ILE A 48 18.38 -4.11 -17.70
CA ILE A 48 17.06 -3.80 -18.25
C ILE A 48 16.00 -4.90 -17.99
N TYR A 49 16.45 -6.11 -17.65
CA TYR A 49 15.60 -7.24 -17.26
C TYR A 49 15.46 -7.42 -15.74
N ALA A 50 16.23 -6.66 -14.95
CA ALA A 50 16.11 -6.66 -13.51
C ALA A 50 14.73 -6.11 -13.07
N PRO A 51 14.26 -6.42 -11.85
CA PRO A 51 13.06 -5.78 -11.33
C PRO A 51 13.25 -4.26 -11.14
N TYR A 52 12.17 -3.51 -11.33
CA TYR A 52 12.11 -2.05 -11.23
C TYR A 52 11.35 -1.67 -9.97
N ALA A 53 11.88 -0.76 -9.15
CA ALA A 53 11.10 -0.24 -8.03
C ALA A 53 10.00 0.69 -8.55
N PHE A 54 8.75 0.53 -8.09
CA PHE A 54 7.83 1.66 -8.08
C PHE A 54 8.33 2.63 -6.99
N TRP A 55 9.01 3.70 -7.40
CA TRP A 55 9.87 4.48 -6.51
C TRP A 55 9.17 5.74 -6.05
N PHE A 56 8.62 5.72 -4.84
CA PHE A 56 7.80 6.80 -4.29
C PHE A 56 8.66 7.96 -3.77
N TRP A 57 8.49 9.12 -4.40
CA TRP A 57 9.08 10.39 -4.00
C TRP A 57 8.07 11.17 -3.17
N ASP A 58 7.97 10.77 -1.91
CA ASP A 58 7.04 11.25 -0.90
C ASP A 58 7.68 12.27 0.06
N ALA A 59 8.86 12.81 -0.26
CA ALA A 59 9.57 13.83 0.50
C ALA A 59 9.96 15.00 -0.41
N PRO A 60 10.22 16.22 0.14
CA PRO A 60 10.80 17.31 -0.64
C PRO A 60 12.03 16.83 -1.44
N PRO A 61 12.18 17.23 -2.72
CA PRO A 61 13.30 16.80 -3.55
C PRO A 61 14.65 17.15 -2.91
N ASP A 62 15.51 16.15 -2.78
CA ASP A 62 16.88 16.27 -2.28
C ASP A 62 17.82 15.50 -3.23
N PRO A 63 18.68 16.20 -3.99
CA PRO A 63 19.58 15.55 -4.94
C PRO A 63 20.54 14.54 -4.33
N LYS A 64 21.06 14.81 -3.12
CA LYS A 64 21.97 13.89 -2.45
C LYS A 64 21.23 12.63 -2.04
N ARG A 65 20.04 12.78 -1.43
CA ARG A 65 19.20 11.64 -1.03
C ARG A 65 18.81 10.79 -2.23
N ALA A 66 18.36 11.42 -3.32
CA ALA A 66 17.96 10.72 -4.54
C ALA A 66 19.12 9.92 -5.15
N ALA A 67 20.32 10.50 -5.20
CA ALA A 67 21.53 9.80 -5.64
C ALA A 67 21.93 8.64 -4.72
N ASP A 68 21.86 8.82 -3.39
CA ASP A 68 22.23 7.80 -2.41
C ASP A 68 21.28 6.60 -2.46
N VAL A 69 19.97 6.85 -2.58
CA VAL A 69 18.93 5.81 -2.70
C VAL A 69 19.06 5.07 -4.03
N ALA A 70 19.23 5.79 -5.14
CA ALA A 70 19.45 5.18 -6.46
C ALA A 70 20.71 4.31 -6.48
N ALA A 71 21.83 4.80 -5.95
CA ALA A 71 23.09 4.05 -5.88
C ALA A 71 22.98 2.78 -5.01
N GLU A 72 22.21 2.83 -3.93
CA GLU A 72 21.95 1.67 -3.08
C GLU A 72 21.06 0.62 -3.77
N MET A 73 19.97 1.02 -4.43
CA MET A 73 19.13 0.10 -5.18
C MET A 73 19.93 -0.60 -6.29
N CYS A 74 20.69 0.18 -7.08
CA CYS A 74 21.57 -0.37 -8.11
C CYS A 74 22.60 -1.38 -7.56
N ARG A 75 23.13 -1.17 -6.34
CA ARG A 75 24.05 -2.12 -5.69
C ARG A 75 23.39 -3.47 -5.38
N GLN A 76 22.08 -3.52 -5.17
CA GLN A 76 21.32 -4.77 -5.00
C GLN A 76 20.84 -5.36 -6.34
N GLY A 77 21.20 -4.77 -7.48
CA GLY A 77 20.64 -5.15 -8.78
C GLY A 77 19.14 -4.84 -8.91
N PHE A 78 18.61 -3.95 -8.07
CA PHE A 78 17.23 -3.49 -8.10
C PHE A 78 17.21 -2.14 -8.82
N MET A 79 16.52 -2.01 -9.95
CA MET A 79 16.58 -0.77 -10.72
C MET A 79 15.75 0.31 -10.03
N PRO A 80 16.27 1.55 -9.89
CA PRO A 80 15.49 2.72 -9.50
C PRO A 80 14.41 2.92 -10.56
N GLY A 81 13.25 2.27 -10.40
CA GLY A 81 12.40 1.92 -11.52
C GLY A 81 11.72 3.12 -12.14
N TYR A 82 10.62 3.59 -11.56
CA TYR A 82 9.93 4.80 -12.02
C TYR A 82 9.80 5.77 -10.86
N ALA A 83 10.48 6.92 -10.96
CA ALA A 83 10.40 7.99 -9.98
C ALA A 83 8.99 8.57 -9.97
N HIS A 84 8.29 8.35 -8.87
CA HIS A 84 6.88 8.64 -8.71
C HIS A 84 6.67 9.76 -7.69
N PRO A 85 6.33 10.99 -8.09
CA PRO A 85 5.96 12.03 -7.12
C PRO A 85 4.70 11.61 -6.35
N ARG A 86 4.74 11.68 -5.02
CA ARG A 86 3.67 11.18 -4.16
C ARG A 86 3.24 12.15 -3.08
N SER A 87 2.01 11.95 -2.62
CA SER A 87 1.46 12.54 -1.41
C SER A 87 2.48 12.48 -0.27
N GLY A 88 3.02 13.66 0.04
CA GLY A 88 4.03 13.84 1.05
C GLY A 88 5.20 14.72 0.61
N MET A 89 5.48 14.75 -0.69
CA MET A 89 6.24 15.82 -1.31
C MET A 89 5.30 17.03 -1.51
N PRO A 90 5.72 18.28 -1.26
CA PRO A 90 4.89 19.44 -1.60
C PRO A 90 4.48 19.43 -3.08
N ARG A 91 3.17 19.42 -3.37
CA ARG A 91 2.62 19.32 -4.73
C ARG A 91 3.18 20.36 -5.70
N ASN A 92 3.47 21.57 -5.20
CA ASN A 92 4.04 22.67 -5.98
C ASN A 92 5.52 22.46 -6.37
N GLN A 93 6.24 21.52 -5.75
CA GLN A 93 7.63 21.19 -6.07
C GLN A 93 7.78 20.19 -7.22
N TRP A 94 6.72 19.48 -7.60
CA TRP A 94 6.80 18.59 -8.75
C TRP A 94 6.97 19.39 -10.05
N LEU A 95 7.94 18.99 -10.89
CA LEU A 95 8.37 19.68 -12.12
C LEU A 95 9.05 21.05 -11.91
N THR A 96 9.49 21.39 -10.69
CA THR A 96 10.38 22.54 -10.46
C THR A 96 11.84 22.20 -10.73
N THR A 97 12.73 23.19 -10.63
CA THR A 97 14.18 22.96 -10.76
C THR A 97 14.68 21.96 -9.73
N GLU A 98 14.23 22.04 -8.48
CA GLU A 98 14.63 21.15 -7.38
C GLU A 98 14.25 19.68 -7.67
N TRP A 99 13.05 19.46 -8.23
CA TRP A 99 12.64 18.13 -8.71
C TRP A 99 13.63 17.61 -9.75
N PHE A 100 13.93 18.40 -10.78
CA PHE A 100 14.80 17.98 -11.87
C PHE A 100 16.26 17.82 -11.46
N ASP A 101 16.77 18.63 -10.53
CA ASP A 101 18.11 18.48 -9.97
C ASP A 101 18.23 17.15 -9.20
N ALA A 102 17.18 16.78 -8.47
CA ALA A 102 17.13 15.49 -7.80
C ALA A 102 17.03 14.31 -8.78
N VAL A 103 16.23 14.43 -9.84
CA VAL A 103 16.18 13.42 -10.92
C VAL A 103 17.53 13.30 -11.61
N ASP A 104 18.22 14.41 -11.90
CA ASP A 104 19.56 14.38 -12.53
C ASP A 104 20.58 13.66 -11.65
N ALA A 105 20.60 13.97 -10.35
CA ALA A 105 21.52 13.34 -9.40
C ALA A 105 21.28 11.83 -9.27
N ALA A 106 20.01 11.40 -9.21
CA ALA A 106 19.63 10.00 -9.26
C ALA A 106 20.08 9.34 -10.57
N LEU A 107 19.75 9.94 -11.72
CA LEU A 107 20.07 9.39 -13.04
C LEU A 107 21.58 9.26 -13.26
N ARG A 108 22.39 10.21 -12.77
CA ARG A 108 23.86 10.08 -12.80
C ARG A 108 24.36 8.93 -11.94
N ALA A 109 23.73 8.67 -10.79
CA ALA A 109 24.07 7.52 -9.96
C ALA A 109 23.71 6.19 -10.65
N VAL A 110 22.56 6.15 -11.33
CA VAL A 110 22.11 5.02 -12.16
C VAL A 110 23.08 4.75 -13.31
N GLU A 111 23.48 5.78 -14.05
CA GLU A 111 24.43 5.67 -15.16
C GLU A 111 25.80 5.15 -14.72
N ARG A 112 26.33 5.64 -13.59
CA ARG A 112 27.58 5.12 -13.02
C ARG A 112 27.51 3.63 -12.67
N ALA A 113 26.31 3.13 -12.38
CA ALA A 113 26.07 1.71 -12.11
C ALA A 113 25.71 0.90 -13.37
N GLY A 114 25.60 1.53 -14.55
CA GLY A 114 25.11 0.90 -15.77
C GLY A 114 23.63 0.48 -15.71
N GLY A 115 22.86 1.10 -14.81
CA GLY A 115 21.46 0.79 -14.57
C GLY A 115 20.50 1.60 -15.45
N PHE A 116 19.23 1.52 -15.11
CA PHE A 116 18.13 2.18 -15.81
C PHE A 116 17.14 2.75 -14.79
N MET A 117 16.48 3.85 -15.16
CA MET A 117 15.34 4.41 -14.45
C MET A 117 14.33 5.02 -15.42
N GLY A 118 13.16 5.37 -14.93
CA GLY A 118 12.10 6.06 -15.62
C GLY A 118 11.41 7.03 -14.67
N TYR A 119 10.27 7.56 -15.08
CA TYR A 119 9.45 8.44 -14.27
C TYR A 119 7.97 8.11 -14.45
N THR A 120 7.15 8.52 -13.49
CA THR A 120 5.70 8.61 -13.68
C THR A 120 5.31 10.03 -14.04
N ASP A 121 4.29 10.16 -14.89
CA ASP A 121 3.89 11.41 -15.52
C ASP A 121 2.84 12.21 -14.72
N GLU A 122 2.49 11.76 -13.51
CA GLU A 122 1.49 12.40 -12.66
C GLU A 122 1.90 12.44 -11.18
N TYR A 123 1.41 13.47 -10.46
CA TYR A 123 1.46 13.54 -9.00
C TYR A 123 0.32 12.70 -8.42
N ASP A 124 0.67 11.63 -7.71
CA ASP A 124 -0.24 10.53 -7.35
C ASP A 124 -0.86 9.88 -8.59
N TRP A 125 -2.18 9.88 -8.75
CA TRP A 125 -2.90 9.38 -9.93
C TRP A 125 -4.25 10.11 -9.96
N PRO A 126 -5.08 9.95 -11.00
CA PRO A 126 -4.79 9.39 -12.32
C PRO A 126 -4.13 10.40 -13.27
N SER A 127 -3.35 9.86 -14.22
CA SER A 127 -2.60 10.61 -15.24
C SER A 127 -3.48 11.51 -16.11
N GLY A 128 -2.93 12.63 -16.58
CA GLY A 128 -3.60 13.57 -17.48
C GLY A 128 -3.95 14.92 -16.85
N GLN A 129 -3.74 15.10 -15.54
CA GLN A 129 -4.08 16.32 -14.81
C GLN A 129 -2.88 17.26 -14.66
N ALA A 130 -1.67 16.71 -14.63
CA ALA A 130 -0.43 17.35 -14.25
C ALA A 130 -0.58 18.16 -12.95
N ALA A 131 -0.98 17.49 -11.86
CA ALA A 131 -1.24 18.08 -10.56
C ALA A 131 -2.26 19.24 -10.64
N GLY A 132 -3.29 19.05 -11.47
CA GLY A 132 -4.37 20.02 -11.72
C GLY A 132 -4.00 21.17 -12.66
N ARG A 133 -2.75 21.25 -13.15
CA ARG A 133 -2.28 22.33 -14.03
C ARG A 133 -2.95 22.32 -15.40
N VAL A 134 -3.40 21.17 -15.89
CA VAL A 134 -4.13 21.08 -17.16
C VAL A 134 -5.42 21.90 -17.11
N LEU A 135 -6.27 21.70 -16.10
CA LEU A 135 -7.50 22.48 -15.95
C LEU A 135 -7.27 23.90 -15.46
N ALA A 136 -6.19 24.17 -14.72
CA ALA A 136 -5.83 25.53 -14.37
C ALA A 136 -5.49 26.37 -15.63
N GLN A 137 -4.85 25.77 -16.64
CA GLN A 137 -4.56 26.44 -17.92
C GLN A 137 -5.76 26.42 -18.87
N ARG A 138 -6.56 25.34 -18.86
CA ARG A 138 -7.62 25.07 -19.82
C ARG A 138 -8.89 24.55 -19.11
N PRO A 139 -9.64 25.42 -18.41
CA PRO A 139 -10.81 25.00 -17.63
C PRO A 139 -11.91 24.34 -18.47
N GLU A 140 -11.98 24.64 -19.77
CA GLU A 140 -12.94 24.07 -20.71
C GLU A 140 -12.68 22.60 -21.04
N LEU A 141 -11.53 22.05 -20.64
CA LEU A 141 -11.18 20.64 -20.83
C LEU A 141 -11.66 19.75 -19.66
N ARG A 142 -12.53 20.27 -18.80
CA ARG A 142 -13.12 19.50 -17.70
C ARG A 142 -14.03 18.38 -18.23
N ALA A 143 -13.94 17.20 -17.62
CA ALA A 143 -14.77 16.05 -17.93
C ALA A 143 -16.26 16.42 -17.92
N GLN A 144 -16.99 15.98 -18.95
CA GLN A 144 -18.42 16.19 -19.09
C GLN A 144 -19.13 14.84 -19.24
N SER A 145 -20.28 14.74 -18.61
CA SER A 145 -21.17 13.58 -18.66
C SER A 145 -22.60 14.05 -18.90
N LEU A 146 -23.45 13.17 -19.44
CA LEU A 146 -24.86 13.47 -19.66
C LEU A 146 -25.72 12.95 -18.51
N ASN A 147 -26.55 13.82 -17.95
CA ASN A 147 -27.72 13.44 -17.18
C ASN A 147 -28.94 13.48 -18.11
N TRP A 148 -30.02 12.76 -17.77
CA TRP A 148 -31.23 12.76 -18.59
C TRP A 148 -32.50 12.84 -17.75
N GLN A 149 -33.56 13.30 -18.41
CA GLN A 149 -34.92 13.30 -17.88
C GLN A 149 -35.87 12.74 -18.93
N THR A 150 -36.87 11.97 -18.50
CA THR A 150 -37.87 11.37 -19.38
C THR A 150 -39.26 11.95 -19.13
N PHE A 151 -40.00 12.21 -20.20
CA PHE A 151 -41.36 12.72 -20.16
C PHE A 151 -42.22 11.92 -21.14
N ASP A 152 -43.40 11.48 -20.70
CA ASP A 152 -44.35 10.81 -21.58
C ASP A 152 -45.41 11.78 -22.07
N ALA A 153 -45.64 11.76 -23.39
CA ALA A 153 -46.71 12.49 -24.05
C ALA A 153 -47.83 11.51 -24.42
N ALA A 154 -49.06 11.84 -24.00
CA ALA A 154 -50.25 11.16 -24.50
C ALA A 154 -50.47 11.47 -26.00
N ASP A 155 -51.43 10.79 -26.61
CA ASP A 155 -51.79 10.97 -28.02
C ASP A 155 -52.10 12.44 -28.35
N GLY A 156 -51.27 13.05 -29.21
CA GLY A 156 -51.38 14.48 -29.56
C GLY A 156 -51.06 15.46 -28.42
N GLY A 157 -50.56 14.98 -27.29
CA GLY A 157 -50.27 15.78 -26.10
C GLY A 157 -49.02 16.66 -26.26
N ALA A 158 -49.05 17.85 -25.66
CA ALA A 158 -47.89 18.72 -25.54
C ALA A 158 -47.10 18.44 -24.25
N VAL A 159 -45.78 18.34 -24.37
CA VAL A 159 -44.85 18.19 -23.23
C VAL A 159 -43.99 19.44 -23.13
N SER A 160 -43.80 19.93 -21.91
CA SER A 160 -42.82 20.98 -21.62
C SER A 160 -41.45 20.35 -21.41
N VAL A 161 -40.52 20.65 -22.32
CA VAL A 161 -39.14 20.14 -22.27
C VAL A 161 -38.27 21.23 -21.64
N PRO A 162 -37.54 20.93 -20.54
CA PRO A 162 -36.68 21.90 -19.89
C PRO A 162 -35.46 22.24 -20.74
N ALA A 163 -34.72 23.26 -20.30
CA ALA A 163 -33.44 23.59 -20.91
C ALA A 163 -32.49 22.38 -20.83
N CYS A 164 -31.91 22.01 -21.97
CA CYS A 164 -31.10 20.81 -22.13
C CYS A 164 -30.08 20.98 -23.26
N LEU A 165 -29.06 20.11 -23.32
CA LEU A 165 -28.12 20.09 -24.44
C LEU A 165 -28.83 19.67 -25.73
N PHE A 166 -29.62 18.60 -25.67
CA PHE A 166 -30.51 18.16 -26.74
C PHE A 166 -31.64 17.30 -26.16
N ALA A 167 -32.75 17.24 -26.88
CA ALA A 167 -33.84 16.33 -26.58
C ALA A 167 -34.22 15.48 -27.80
N THR A 168 -34.60 14.24 -27.52
CA THR A 168 -35.04 13.26 -28.51
C THR A 168 -36.38 12.67 -28.12
N ALA A 169 -37.19 12.26 -29.10
CA ALA A 169 -38.45 11.58 -28.85
C ALA A 169 -38.56 10.27 -29.63
N ALA A 170 -39.24 9.28 -29.04
CA ALA A 170 -39.61 8.02 -29.68
C ALA A 170 -41.06 7.62 -29.33
N ALA A 171 -41.76 7.00 -30.27
CA ALA A 171 -43.06 6.42 -30.03
C ALA A 171 -42.92 5.21 -29.08
N LEU A 172 -43.92 5.02 -28.23
CA LEU A 172 -44.02 3.87 -27.33
C LEU A 172 -44.87 2.77 -27.97
N ASP A 173 -44.51 1.52 -27.66
CA ASP A 173 -45.36 0.38 -27.92
C ASP A 173 -46.31 0.11 -26.74
N PRO A 174 -47.28 -0.83 -26.88
CA PRO A 174 -48.21 -1.15 -25.80
C PRO A 174 -47.54 -1.69 -24.52
N SER A 175 -46.30 -2.19 -24.60
CA SER A 175 -45.53 -2.64 -23.44
C SER A 175 -44.75 -1.53 -22.74
N GLY A 176 -44.76 -0.31 -23.30
CA GLY A 176 -44.02 0.85 -22.78
C GLY A 176 -42.55 0.90 -23.23
N LEU A 177 -42.15 0.08 -24.20
CA LEU A 177 -40.83 0.13 -24.83
C LEU A 177 -40.83 1.16 -25.97
N ILE A 178 -39.68 1.77 -26.20
CA ILE A 178 -39.52 2.72 -27.32
C ILE A 178 -39.42 1.98 -28.66
N ARG A 179 -39.87 2.62 -29.73
CA ARG A 179 -39.66 2.17 -31.12
C ARG A 179 -38.48 2.91 -31.73
N SER A 180 -37.36 2.21 -31.91
CA SER A 180 -36.11 2.80 -32.43
C SER A 180 -36.28 3.44 -33.80
N SER A 181 -37.14 2.88 -34.64
CA SER A 181 -37.46 3.39 -35.98
C SER A 181 -38.09 4.79 -35.99
N THR A 182 -38.58 5.29 -34.84
CA THR A 182 -39.27 6.57 -34.72
C THR A 182 -38.44 7.68 -34.06
N LEU A 183 -37.22 7.34 -33.61
CA LEU A 183 -36.31 8.25 -32.92
C LEU A 183 -36.02 9.51 -33.74
N ARG A 184 -36.19 10.67 -33.12
CA ARG A 184 -35.89 11.97 -33.72
C ARG A 184 -35.37 12.96 -32.68
N VAL A 185 -34.43 13.83 -33.09
CA VAL A 185 -34.05 15.00 -32.30
C VAL A 185 -35.17 16.04 -32.44
N ILE A 186 -35.68 16.56 -31.32
CA ILE A 186 -36.83 17.47 -31.29
C ILE A 186 -36.47 18.91 -30.89
N GLY A 187 -35.27 19.14 -30.34
CA GLY A 187 -34.82 20.46 -29.93
C GLY A 187 -33.64 20.41 -28.95
N GLY A 188 -33.29 21.56 -28.39
CA GLY A 188 -32.21 21.75 -27.42
C GLY A 188 -31.98 23.24 -27.14
N GLY A 189 -31.21 23.56 -26.10
CA GLY A 189 -30.97 24.92 -25.65
C GLY A 189 -31.97 25.36 -24.56
N GLN A 190 -32.73 26.42 -24.82
CA GLN A 190 -33.73 26.93 -23.88
C GLN A 190 -34.94 26.00 -23.77
N ALA A 191 -35.71 26.13 -22.69
CA ALA A 191 -36.94 25.35 -22.51
C ALA A 191 -37.93 25.60 -23.66
N PHE A 192 -38.60 24.55 -24.12
CA PHE A 192 -39.54 24.60 -25.24
C PHE A 192 -40.70 23.62 -25.04
N SER A 193 -41.82 23.85 -25.72
CA SER A 193 -42.93 22.90 -25.77
C SER A 193 -42.88 22.09 -27.05
N TRP A 194 -43.12 20.78 -26.93
CA TRP A 194 -43.18 19.87 -28.07
C TRP A 194 -44.48 19.08 -28.06
N THR A 195 -45.18 19.06 -29.20
CA THR A 195 -46.42 18.30 -29.39
C THR A 195 -46.11 16.96 -30.04
N ALA A 196 -46.55 15.88 -29.41
CA ALA A 196 -46.34 14.53 -29.93
C ALA A 196 -47.18 14.26 -31.18
N PRO A 197 -46.64 13.56 -32.19
CA PRO A 197 -47.45 12.93 -33.24
C PRO A 197 -48.48 11.95 -32.64
N PRO A 198 -49.45 11.46 -33.44
CA PRO A 198 -50.42 10.48 -32.94
C PRO A 198 -49.77 9.26 -32.28
N GLY A 199 -50.40 8.78 -31.20
CA GLY A 199 -49.94 7.68 -30.33
C GLY A 199 -49.15 8.16 -29.10
N PRO A 200 -48.79 7.25 -28.16
CA PRO A 200 -47.96 7.59 -27.01
C PRO A 200 -46.49 7.79 -27.40
N TRP A 201 -45.84 8.79 -26.84
CA TRP A 201 -44.43 9.11 -27.08
C TRP A 201 -43.67 9.31 -25.77
N ARG A 202 -42.38 8.99 -25.77
CA ARG A 202 -41.43 9.36 -24.71
C ARG A 202 -40.39 10.33 -25.23
N VAL A 203 -40.22 11.42 -24.51
CA VAL A 203 -39.17 12.43 -24.71
C VAL A 203 -38.05 12.19 -23.72
N PHE A 204 -36.81 12.25 -24.20
CA PHE A 204 -35.58 12.19 -23.42
C PHE A 204 -34.85 13.53 -23.57
N ALA A 205 -34.67 14.28 -22.48
CA ALA A 205 -33.91 15.52 -22.47
C ALA A 205 -32.55 15.28 -21.79
N PHE A 206 -31.45 15.51 -22.50
CA PHE A 206 -30.09 15.28 -22.01
C PHE A 206 -29.41 16.60 -21.67
N SER A 207 -28.82 16.70 -20.49
CA SER A 207 -28.10 17.88 -20.00
C SER A 207 -26.70 17.50 -19.53
N THR A 208 -25.72 18.38 -19.74
CA THR A 208 -24.34 18.12 -19.29
C THR A 208 -24.17 18.43 -17.82
N TYR A 209 -23.36 17.63 -17.13
CA TYR A 209 -22.83 17.94 -15.80
C TYR A 209 -21.36 17.54 -15.72
N HIS A 210 -20.69 18.00 -14.66
CA HIS A 210 -19.30 17.63 -14.37
C HIS A 210 -19.27 16.64 -13.22
N HIS A 211 -18.60 15.52 -13.42
CA HIS A 211 -18.30 14.54 -12.38
C HIS A 211 -16.78 14.41 -12.21
N PRO A 212 -16.26 14.25 -10.98
CA PRO A 212 -14.83 14.05 -10.76
C PRO A 212 -14.29 12.66 -11.17
N GLY A 213 -15.09 11.78 -11.78
CA GLY A 213 -14.72 10.37 -12.00
C GLY A 213 -14.75 9.50 -10.73
N LEU A 214 -14.48 8.19 -10.84
CA LEU A 214 -14.38 7.23 -9.74
C LEU A 214 -13.21 7.59 -8.80
N ASP A 215 -12.05 7.86 -9.40
CA ASP A 215 -10.78 8.11 -8.72
C ASP A 215 -10.32 9.58 -8.80
N GLY A 216 -11.26 10.48 -9.09
CA GLY A 216 -11.02 11.92 -8.95
C GLY A 216 -10.33 12.61 -10.13
N SER A 217 -10.32 12.04 -11.35
CA SER A 217 -9.88 12.75 -12.56
C SER A 217 -10.93 13.74 -13.08
N PRO A 218 -10.68 15.07 -13.04
CA PRO A 218 -11.62 16.04 -13.57
C PRO A 218 -11.41 16.34 -15.05
N VAL A 219 -10.46 15.70 -15.76
CA VAL A 219 -10.12 16.01 -17.16
C VAL A 219 -10.93 15.18 -18.15
N ASN A 220 -11.26 15.76 -19.30
CA ASN A 220 -12.01 15.08 -20.35
C ASN A 220 -11.09 14.26 -21.27
N TYR A 221 -10.88 12.98 -20.96
CA TYR A 221 -10.08 12.08 -21.80
C TYR A 221 -10.64 11.90 -23.22
N LEU A 222 -11.90 12.26 -23.46
CA LEU A 222 -12.52 12.25 -24.78
C LEU A 222 -12.25 13.52 -25.59
N ASP A 223 -11.41 14.44 -25.09
CA ASP A 223 -10.91 15.59 -25.83
C ASP A 223 -9.38 15.50 -26.01
N PRO A 224 -8.87 15.35 -27.25
CA PRO A 224 -7.43 15.19 -27.50
C PRO A 224 -6.57 16.37 -27.03
N ARG A 225 -7.18 17.55 -26.82
CA ARG A 225 -6.48 18.74 -26.31
C ARG A 225 -6.02 18.57 -24.86
N VAL A 226 -6.64 17.65 -24.09
CA VAL A 226 -6.16 17.25 -22.76
C VAL A 226 -4.77 16.65 -22.90
N THR A 227 -4.62 15.61 -23.73
CA THR A 227 -3.34 14.93 -23.91
C THR A 227 -2.25 15.84 -24.46
N GLU A 228 -2.58 16.72 -25.41
CA GLU A 228 -1.63 17.71 -25.95
C GLU A 228 -1.12 18.66 -24.85
N THR A 229 -2.03 19.13 -23.99
CA THR A 229 -1.68 20.01 -22.88
C THR A 229 -0.90 19.26 -21.80
N PHE A 230 -1.29 18.02 -21.51
CA PHE A 230 -0.62 17.16 -20.55
C PHE A 230 0.82 16.83 -20.97
N ILE A 231 1.06 16.41 -22.23
CA ILE A 231 2.41 16.18 -22.76
C ILE A 231 3.28 17.43 -22.62
N ARG A 232 2.75 18.61 -22.96
CA ARG A 232 3.47 19.88 -22.84
C ARG A 232 3.90 20.18 -21.40
N ILE A 233 3.03 19.90 -20.43
CA ILE A 233 3.26 20.21 -19.01
C ILE A 233 4.12 19.13 -18.35
N ALA A 234 3.78 17.85 -18.49
CA ALA A 234 4.36 16.75 -17.71
C ALA A 234 5.56 16.07 -18.39
N HIS A 235 5.61 16.03 -19.73
CA HIS A 235 6.60 15.24 -20.47
C HIS A 235 7.70 16.09 -21.11
N GLU A 236 7.35 17.16 -21.84
CA GLU A 236 8.34 18.00 -22.51
C GLU A 236 9.42 18.59 -21.59
N PRO A 237 9.15 18.95 -20.31
CA PRO A 237 10.21 19.39 -19.40
C PRO A 237 11.34 18.38 -19.20
N TYR A 238 11.05 17.07 -19.26
CA TYR A 238 12.07 16.02 -19.22
C TYR A 238 12.87 16.00 -20.52
N ALA A 239 12.21 16.07 -21.67
CA ALA A 239 12.90 16.10 -22.97
C ALA A 239 13.84 17.31 -23.12
N ARG A 240 13.43 18.49 -22.64
CA ARG A 240 14.28 19.69 -22.63
C ARG A 240 15.54 19.54 -21.77
N ARG A 241 15.48 18.75 -20.69
CA ARG A 241 16.57 18.62 -19.70
C ARG A 241 17.45 17.39 -19.91
N PHE A 242 16.88 16.30 -20.40
CA PHE A 242 17.53 14.98 -20.44
C PHE A 242 17.53 14.35 -21.83
N GLY A 243 17.25 15.12 -22.89
CA GLY A 243 16.94 14.59 -24.23
C GLY A 243 17.94 13.57 -24.80
N ASP A 244 19.23 13.66 -24.48
CA ASP A 244 20.28 12.75 -24.90
C ASP A 244 20.35 11.43 -24.08
N ARG A 245 19.69 11.40 -22.93
CA ARG A 245 19.60 10.28 -21.97
C ARG A 245 18.27 9.53 -22.03
N LEU A 246 17.24 10.13 -22.68
CA LEU A 246 15.96 9.48 -22.95
C LEU A 246 16.11 8.28 -23.90
N GLY A 247 15.43 7.18 -23.59
CA GLY A 247 15.55 5.91 -24.30
C GLY A 247 16.87 5.16 -24.03
N LYS A 248 17.72 5.69 -23.14
CA LYS A 248 18.98 5.08 -22.71
C LYS A 248 18.92 4.76 -21.22
N ALA A 249 19.56 5.57 -20.39
CA ALA A 249 19.51 5.42 -18.93
C ALA A 249 18.13 5.79 -18.38
N MET A 250 17.43 6.75 -19.01
CA MET A 250 16.01 6.97 -18.77
C MET A 250 15.19 6.12 -19.76
N SER A 251 14.79 4.92 -19.34
CA SER A 251 14.32 3.85 -20.22
C SER A 251 12.85 3.98 -20.63
N GLY A 252 12.02 4.64 -19.83
CA GLY A 252 10.59 4.73 -20.10
C GLY A 252 9.79 5.58 -19.12
N VAL A 253 8.48 5.61 -19.40
CA VAL A 253 7.44 6.25 -18.58
C VAL A 253 6.46 5.19 -18.11
N PHE A 254 6.04 5.32 -16.86
CA PHE A 254 4.91 4.58 -16.29
C PHE A 254 3.72 5.53 -16.15
N ILE A 255 2.62 5.21 -16.84
CA ILE A 255 1.35 5.95 -16.75
C ILE A 255 0.52 5.27 -15.66
N ASP A 256 0.47 5.87 -14.48
CA ASP A 256 -0.39 5.43 -13.37
C ASP A 256 -1.78 6.03 -13.59
N ASN A 257 -2.72 5.22 -14.09
CA ASN A 257 -4.03 5.68 -14.54
C ASN A 257 -5.16 4.71 -14.18
N GLU A 258 -5.41 4.56 -12.88
CA GLU A 258 -6.66 4.06 -12.31
C GLU A 258 -7.84 5.06 -12.47
N GLY A 259 -7.81 5.90 -13.51
CA GLY A 259 -8.90 6.83 -13.84
C GLY A 259 -9.89 6.24 -14.82
N ASP A 260 -11.13 6.70 -14.79
CA ASP A 260 -12.15 6.40 -15.81
C ASP A 260 -12.03 7.31 -17.04
N TYR A 261 -12.44 6.82 -18.22
CA TYR A 261 -12.51 7.61 -19.46
C TYR A 261 -13.55 8.74 -19.43
N GLY A 262 -14.27 8.89 -18.32
CA GLY A 262 -15.38 9.80 -18.10
C GLY A 262 -16.51 9.11 -17.36
N TRP A 263 -17.22 9.86 -16.53
CA TRP A 263 -18.31 9.32 -15.73
C TRP A 263 -19.57 9.03 -16.56
N LYS A 264 -20.46 8.17 -16.05
CA LYS A 264 -21.77 7.76 -16.61
C LYS A 264 -22.26 8.62 -17.79
N LEU A 265 -22.36 8.01 -18.97
CA LEU A 265 -22.64 8.70 -20.25
C LEU A 265 -21.63 9.82 -20.53
N ALA A 266 -20.34 9.47 -20.56
CA ALA A 266 -19.26 10.39 -20.87
C ALA A 266 -19.50 11.11 -22.21
N TRP A 267 -19.22 12.41 -22.25
CA TRP A 267 -19.53 13.27 -23.40
C TRP A 267 -18.40 14.23 -23.75
N SER A 268 -18.25 14.47 -25.05
CA SER A 268 -17.48 15.58 -25.59
C SER A 268 -17.98 15.89 -27.01
N ASP A 269 -17.77 17.12 -27.48
CA ASP A 269 -18.03 17.45 -28.89
C ASP A 269 -17.14 16.63 -29.85
N HIS A 270 -15.98 16.18 -29.37
CA HIS A 270 -15.10 15.31 -30.13
C HIS A 270 -15.66 13.90 -30.25
N LEU A 271 -16.34 13.37 -29.23
CA LEU A 271 -17.09 12.12 -29.31
C LEU A 271 -18.17 12.20 -30.37
N ASP A 272 -18.99 13.26 -30.34
CA ASP A 272 -20.06 13.48 -31.32
C ASP A 272 -19.53 13.54 -32.77
N ARG A 273 -18.48 14.36 -33.01
CA ARG A 273 -17.83 14.44 -34.33
C ARG A 273 -17.23 13.11 -34.77
N THR A 274 -16.55 12.41 -33.87
CA THR A 274 -15.92 11.11 -34.17
C THR A 274 -16.97 10.07 -34.49
N TYR A 275 -18.05 10.00 -33.72
CA TYR A 275 -19.14 9.06 -33.94
C TYR A 275 -19.83 9.30 -35.28
N ARG A 276 -20.11 10.56 -35.66
CA ARG A 276 -20.61 10.89 -37.00
C ARG A 276 -19.66 10.44 -38.10
N ALA A 277 -18.36 10.68 -37.94
CA ALA A 277 -17.35 10.34 -38.93
C ALA A 277 -17.16 8.82 -39.10
N THR A 278 -17.22 8.04 -38.02
CA THR A 278 -16.92 6.59 -38.06
C THR A 278 -18.16 5.71 -38.21
N ARG A 279 -19.34 6.18 -37.76
CA ARG A 279 -20.60 5.42 -37.80
C ARG A 279 -21.63 5.97 -38.79
N GLY A 280 -21.36 7.13 -39.37
CA GLY A 280 -22.23 7.76 -40.37
C GLY A 280 -23.60 8.18 -39.84
N ARG A 281 -23.72 8.45 -38.53
CA ARG A 281 -24.98 8.79 -37.88
C ARG A 281 -24.78 9.74 -36.70
N ASP A 282 -25.84 10.44 -36.34
CA ASP A 282 -25.86 11.36 -35.19
C ASP A 282 -26.03 10.58 -33.88
N ILE A 283 -25.03 10.63 -32.99
CA ILE A 283 -25.06 9.90 -31.71
C ILE A 283 -26.26 10.31 -30.84
N ARG A 284 -26.73 11.56 -30.97
CA ARG A 284 -27.85 12.10 -30.21
C ARG A 284 -29.11 11.27 -30.40
N LEU A 285 -29.36 10.80 -31.62
CA LEU A 285 -30.52 9.96 -31.94
C LEU A 285 -30.52 8.63 -31.17
N TRP A 286 -29.35 8.10 -30.86
CA TRP A 286 -29.19 6.78 -30.24
C TRP A 286 -28.89 6.85 -28.75
N MET A 287 -28.74 8.05 -28.19
CA MET A 287 -28.56 8.23 -26.74
C MET A 287 -29.70 7.61 -25.90
N PRO A 288 -30.99 7.69 -26.30
CA PRO A 288 -32.07 6.99 -25.60
C PRO A 288 -31.87 5.48 -25.48
N LEU A 289 -31.23 4.86 -26.48
CA LEU A 289 -31.00 3.42 -26.52
C LEU A 289 -29.88 2.94 -25.58
N LEU A 290 -29.09 3.88 -25.04
CA LEU A 290 -28.14 3.57 -23.97
C LEU A 290 -28.87 3.35 -22.65
N VAL A 291 -29.92 4.12 -22.39
CA VAL A 291 -30.67 4.11 -21.13
C VAL A 291 -31.98 3.31 -21.20
N ALA A 292 -32.54 3.05 -22.38
CA ALA A 292 -33.79 2.31 -22.55
C ALA A 292 -33.64 1.16 -23.55
N ARG A 293 -34.43 0.09 -23.36
CA ARG A 293 -34.59 -0.97 -24.35
C ARG A 293 -35.67 -0.59 -25.36
N ASP A 294 -35.48 -1.01 -26.60
CA ASP A 294 -36.45 -0.87 -27.69
C ASP A 294 -37.07 -2.20 -28.08
N VAL A 295 -38.19 -2.13 -28.82
CA VAL A 295 -38.88 -3.32 -29.34
C VAL A 295 -38.03 -4.03 -30.39
N GLU A 296 -37.30 -3.28 -31.21
CA GLU A 296 -36.51 -3.82 -32.32
C GLU A 296 -35.17 -4.44 -31.89
N GLY A 297 -34.78 -4.32 -30.61
CA GLY A 297 -33.53 -4.87 -30.08
C GLY A 297 -32.27 -4.08 -30.46
N VAL A 298 -32.40 -2.91 -31.08
CA VAL A 298 -31.29 -2.06 -31.53
C VAL A 298 -30.47 -1.54 -30.35
N TYR A 299 -31.04 -1.50 -29.13
CA TYR A 299 -30.36 -1.04 -27.92
C TYR A 299 -29.00 -1.70 -27.69
N ALA A 300 -28.89 -3.01 -27.94
CA ALA A 300 -27.64 -3.76 -27.75
C ALA A 300 -26.53 -3.25 -28.68
N ARG A 301 -26.88 -2.96 -29.94
CA ARG A 301 -25.96 -2.36 -30.92
C ARG A 301 -25.62 -0.93 -30.55
N ALA A 302 -26.59 -0.12 -30.11
CA ALA A 302 -26.36 1.27 -29.74
C ALA A 302 -25.37 1.39 -28.56
N ARG A 303 -25.55 0.58 -27.52
CA ARG A 303 -24.65 0.49 -26.36
C ARG A 303 -23.24 0.10 -26.77
N TRP A 304 -23.13 -0.94 -27.58
CA TRP A 304 -21.86 -1.40 -28.12
C TRP A 304 -21.16 -0.31 -28.95
N GLU A 305 -21.85 0.31 -29.93
CA GLU A 305 -21.24 1.32 -30.80
C GLU A 305 -20.77 2.57 -30.02
N CYS A 306 -21.53 2.99 -29.00
CA CYS A 306 -21.15 4.12 -28.15
C CYS A 306 -19.87 3.80 -27.37
N LEU A 307 -19.86 2.71 -26.61
CA LEU A 307 -18.71 2.32 -25.78
C LEU A 307 -17.47 1.96 -26.62
N ASP A 308 -17.66 1.37 -27.80
CA ASP A 308 -16.60 1.09 -28.76
C ASP A 308 -15.93 2.39 -29.26
N THR A 309 -16.73 3.42 -29.53
CA THR A 309 -16.25 4.74 -29.99
C THR A 309 -15.59 5.55 -28.88
N VAL A 310 -16.14 5.51 -27.66
CA VAL A 310 -15.51 6.07 -26.45
C VAL A 310 -14.14 5.42 -26.24
N SER A 311 -14.08 4.09 -26.30
CA SER A 311 -12.83 3.32 -26.18
C SER A 311 -11.81 3.64 -27.28
N ASP A 312 -12.26 3.88 -28.52
CA ASP A 312 -11.38 4.30 -29.62
C ASP A 312 -10.73 5.65 -29.34
N ILE A 313 -11.50 6.62 -28.85
CA ILE A 313 -10.97 7.94 -28.51
C ILE A 313 -10.00 7.82 -27.35
N TYR A 314 -10.40 7.17 -26.26
CA TYR A 314 -9.58 7.03 -25.06
C TYR A 314 -8.23 6.34 -25.35
N SER A 315 -8.27 5.18 -26.01
CA SER A 315 -7.06 4.43 -26.35
C SER A 315 -6.17 5.13 -27.39
N ARG A 316 -6.73 5.79 -28.40
CA ARG A 316 -5.96 6.40 -29.48
C ARG A 316 -5.43 7.80 -29.15
N GLU A 317 -6.26 8.61 -28.51
CA GLU A 317 -6.02 10.04 -28.27
C GLU A 317 -5.35 10.32 -26.94
N PHE A 318 -5.62 9.55 -25.88
CA PHE A 318 -4.89 9.66 -24.63
C PHE A 318 -3.64 8.79 -24.66
N PHE A 319 -3.81 7.48 -24.44
CA PHE A 319 -2.71 6.52 -24.33
C PHE A 319 -1.84 6.44 -25.59
N GLY A 320 -2.47 6.35 -26.76
CA GLY A 320 -1.76 6.22 -28.04
C GLY A 320 -0.89 7.43 -28.38
N ARG A 321 -1.29 8.65 -28.01
CA ARG A 321 -0.48 9.87 -28.23
C ARG A 321 0.72 9.92 -27.30
N ILE A 322 0.54 9.59 -26.02
CA ILE A 322 1.65 9.53 -25.05
C ILE A 322 2.67 8.47 -25.48
N ASN A 323 2.21 7.25 -25.83
CA ASN A 323 3.11 6.20 -26.30
C ASN A 323 3.86 6.59 -27.60
N ARG A 324 3.20 7.27 -28.56
CA ARG A 324 3.90 7.79 -29.77
C ARG A 324 4.99 8.79 -29.41
N TRP A 325 4.69 9.73 -28.50
CA TRP A 325 5.68 10.70 -28.01
C TRP A 325 6.87 10.00 -27.34
N CYS A 326 6.63 8.99 -26.48
CA CYS A 326 7.69 8.19 -25.86
C CYS A 326 8.51 7.42 -26.91
N ALA A 327 7.85 6.79 -27.89
CA ALA A 327 8.50 6.01 -28.94
C ALA A 327 9.42 6.87 -29.84
N ASP A 328 9.03 8.10 -30.16
CA ASP A 328 9.86 9.05 -30.93
C ASP A 328 11.16 9.40 -30.20
N LEU A 329 11.19 9.23 -28.88
CA LEU A 329 12.35 9.43 -28.00
C LEU A 329 13.07 8.12 -27.64
N GLY A 330 12.62 6.97 -28.14
CA GLY A 330 13.17 5.65 -27.82
C GLY A 330 12.80 5.11 -26.44
N MET A 331 11.85 5.74 -25.76
CA MET A 331 11.38 5.37 -24.42
C MET A 331 10.24 4.36 -24.48
N SER A 332 10.20 3.42 -23.53
CA SER A 332 9.01 2.59 -23.31
C SER A 332 7.90 3.38 -22.64
N CYS A 333 6.67 2.95 -22.88
CA CYS A 333 5.46 3.45 -22.25
C CYS A 333 4.71 2.22 -21.72
N THR A 334 4.54 2.16 -20.42
CA THR A 334 3.79 1.13 -19.69
C THR A 334 2.77 1.79 -18.77
N MET A 335 1.84 1.00 -18.23
CA MET A 335 0.73 1.50 -17.41
C MET A 335 0.08 0.35 -16.62
N HIS A 336 -0.88 0.70 -15.77
CA HIS A 336 -2.00 -0.15 -15.34
C HIS A 336 -3.31 0.69 -15.37
N VAL A 337 -4.45 0.00 -15.32
CA VAL A 337 -5.82 0.57 -15.27
C VAL A 337 -6.67 -0.33 -14.34
N TRP A 338 -8.00 -0.30 -14.46
CA TRP A 338 -8.88 -1.24 -13.76
C TRP A 338 -9.04 -2.56 -14.52
N GLU A 339 -8.27 -3.59 -14.16
CA GLU A 339 -8.26 -4.92 -14.81
C GLU A 339 -9.02 -6.02 -14.07
N GLU A 340 -9.39 -5.82 -12.81
CA GLU A 340 -9.73 -6.89 -11.87
C GLU A 340 -11.03 -7.63 -12.21
N SER A 341 -11.89 -7.00 -13.01
CA SER A 341 -13.13 -7.60 -13.48
C SER A 341 -13.59 -7.00 -14.81
N LEU A 342 -14.38 -7.76 -15.57
CA LEU A 342 -14.98 -7.24 -16.80
C LEU A 342 -15.90 -6.04 -16.53
N GLN A 343 -16.49 -5.98 -15.34
CA GLN A 343 -17.36 -4.90 -14.88
C GLN A 343 -16.59 -3.59 -14.76
N LEU A 344 -15.50 -3.59 -14.01
CA LEU A 344 -14.65 -2.42 -13.84
C LEU A 344 -14.03 -2.00 -15.17
N GLN A 345 -13.62 -2.97 -16.00
CA GLN A 345 -13.17 -2.68 -17.36
C GLN A 345 -14.25 -1.95 -18.16
N ALA A 346 -15.50 -2.42 -18.19
CA ALA A 346 -16.58 -1.77 -18.92
C ALA A 346 -16.90 -0.36 -18.37
N GLU A 347 -16.87 -0.19 -17.05
CA GLU A 347 -17.19 1.07 -16.37
C GLU A 347 -16.11 2.14 -16.53
N ALA A 348 -14.84 1.79 -16.37
CA ALA A 348 -13.75 2.77 -16.27
C ALA A 348 -12.76 2.74 -17.45
N VAL A 349 -12.58 1.59 -18.11
CA VAL A 349 -11.52 1.40 -19.12
C VAL A 349 -12.06 1.37 -20.55
N GLY A 350 -13.25 0.82 -20.73
CA GLY A 350 -13.85 0.50 -22.01
C GLY A 350 -13.24 -0.79 -22.56
N ASP A 351 -12.66 -0.72 -23.76
CA ASP A 351 -12.03 -1.88 -24.41
C ASP A 351 -10.60 -2.04 -23.88
N TYR A 352 -10.45 -2.87 -22.84
CA TYR A 352 -9.16 -3.19 -22.22
C TYR A 352 -8.10 -3.62 -23.24
N PHE A 353 -8.49 -4.42 -24.23
CA PHE A 353 -7.59 -4.89 -25.29
C PHE A 353 -7.08 -3.75 -26.18
N LYS A 354 -7.92 -2.75 -26.51
CA LYS A 354 -7.47 -1.55 -27.24
C LYS A 354 -6.50 -0.72 -26.41
N VAL A 355 -6.78 -0.54 -25.12
CA VAL A 355 -5.90 0.21 -24.21
C VAL A 355 -4.53 -0.47 -24.11
N MET A 356 -4.49 -1.77 -23.86
CA MET A 356 -3.23 -2.54 -23.82
C MET A 356 -2.47 -2.49 -25.15
N ARG A 357 -3.16 -2.56 -26.30
CA ARG A 357 -2.54 -2.40 -27.63
C ARG A 357 -2.00 -0.99 -27.88
N ALA A 358 -2.40 0.02 -27.14
CA ALA A 358 -1.85 1.36 -27.27
C ALA A 358 -0.44 1.49 -26.67
N MET A 359 -0.02 0.58 -25.78
CA MET A 359 1.22 0.65 -25.00
C MET A 359 2.40 -0.07 -25.64
N SER A 360 3.60 0.53 -25.64
CA SER A 360 4.80 -0.18 -26.13
C SER A 360 5.21 -1.35 -25.22
N MET A 361 4.84 -1.30 -23.94
CA MET A 361 4.93 -2.41 -22.99
C MET A 361 3.60 -2.47 -22.23
N PRO A 362 2.63 -3.32 -22.64
CA PRO A 362 1.39 -3.50 -21.89
C PRO A 362 1.69 -3.85 -20.43
N GLY A 363 0.84 -3.39 -19.50
CA GLY A 363 1.08 -3.59 -18.09
C GLY A 363 -0.20 -3.74 -17.27
N THR A 364 -0.01 -4.26 -16.07
CA THR A 364 -1.03 -4.49 -15.05
C THR A 364 -0.51 -4.06 -13.68
N ASP A 365 -1.38 -3.87 -12.70
CA ASP A 365 -1.10 -3.95 -11.29
C ASP A 365 -1.83 -5.15 -10.68
N SER A 366 -1.16 -5.81 -9.75
CA SER A 366 -1.76 -6.90 -8.99
C SER A 366 -1.24 -6.81 -7.58
N LEU A 367 -2.08 -6.19 -6.76
CA LEU A 367 -1.75 -5.85 -5.38
C LEU A 367 -1.97 -7.03 -4.44
N ILE A 368 -1.66 -6.85 -3.17
CA ILE A 368 -1.73 -7.86 -2.11
C ILE A 368 -1.05 -9.18 -2.53
N ARG A 369 -1.66 -10.32 -2.20
CA ARG A 369 -1.20 -11.65 -2.60
C ARG A 369 -1.85 -12.14 -3.91
N LYS A 370 -2.59 -11.29 -4.62
CA LYS A 370 -3.22 -11.62 -5.92
C LYS A 370 -2.25 -11.99 -7.03
N PRO A 371 -0.96 -11.58 -7.05
CA PRO A 371 -0.01 -12.08 -8.05
C PRO A 371 0.15 -13.61 -8.09
N LEU A 372 -0.29 -14.32 -7.06
CA LEU A 372 -0.32 -15.78 -7.01
C LEU A 372 -1.46 -16.39 -7.86
N GLU A 373 -2.40 -15.56 -8.28
CA GLU A 373 -3.56 -15.87 -9.11
C GLU A 373 -3.28 -15.41 -10.55
N CYS A 374 -3.98 -16.01 -11.54
CA CYS A 374 -3.59 -15.88 -12.95
C CYS A 374 -4.43 -14.89 -13.75
N TRP A 375 -5.66 -14.57 -13.33
CA TRP A 375 -6.65 -13.99 -14.23
C TRP A 375 -6.36 -12.54 -14.63
N GLU A 376 -5.86 -11.71 -13.71
CA GLU A 376 -5.47 -10.31 -13.96
C GLU A 376 -4.37 -10.20 -15.04
N PHE A 377 -3.62 -11.28 -15.28
CA PHE A 377 -2.47 -11.27 -16.19
C PHE A 377 -2.78 -11.80 -17.60
N LYS A 378 -3.76 -12.69 -17.75
CA LYS A 378 -3.90 -13.47 -19.00
C LYS A 378 -4.36 -12.66 -20.20
N GLU A 379 -5.14 -11.60 -19.98
CA GLU A 379 -5.57 -10.69 -21.05
C GLU A 379 -4.38 -9.88 -21.58
N THR A 380 -3.61 -9.27 -20.66
CA THR A 380 -2.41 -8.48 -20.99
C THR A 380 -1.28 -9.34 -21.55
N GLN A 381 -1.12 -10.57 -21.04
CA GLN A 381 -0.25 -11.58 -21.66
C GLN A 381 -0.64 -11.78 -23.12
N SER A 382 -1.94 -11.95 -23.40
CA SER A 382 -2.40 -12.23 -24.75
C SER A 382 -2.13 -11.08 -25.71
N VAL A 383 -2.39 -9.84 -25.29
CA VAL A 383 -2.04 -8.65 -26.08
C VAL A 383 -0.52 -8.57 -26.29
N SER A 384 0.27 -8.80 -25.25
CA SER A 384 1.74 -8.77 -25.33
C SER A 384 2.29 -9.81 -26.30
N GLU A 385 1.73 -11.02 -26.32
CA GLU A 385 2.12 -12.10 -27.23
C GLU A 385 1.71 -11.79 -28.69
N PHE A 386 0.46 -11.36 -28.92
CA PHE A 386 0.00 -11.01 -30.27
C PHE A 386 0.76 -9.85 -30.90
N GLU A 387 1.17 -8.88 -30.08
CA GLU A 387 1.85 -7.66 -30.53
C GLU A 387 3.38 -7.74 -30.45
N GLY A 388 3.94 -8.84 -29.93
CA GLY A 388 5.39 -9.03 -29.80
C GLY A 388 6.05 -8.07 -28.80
N ARG A 389 5.37 -7.77 -27.69
CA ARG A 389 5.78 -6.79 -26.67
C ARG A 389 6.16 -7.46 -25.36
N ARG A 390 7.01 -6.81 -24.58
CA ARG A 390 7.24 -7.18 -23.18
C ARG A 390 5.99 -6.82 -22.37
N PHE A 391 5.83 -7.51 -21.26
CA PHE A 391 4.72 -7.35 -20.32
C PHE A 391 5.29 -6.88 -18.97
N CYS A 392 4.79 -5.74 -18.47
CA CYS A 392 5.05 -5.17 -17.16
C CYS A 392 3.98 -5.56 -16.13
N SER A 393 4.35 -5.76 -14.86
CA SER A 393 3.34 -5.73 -13.80
C SER A 393 3.87 -5.09 -12.53
N GLU A 394 3.09 -4.17 -11.96
CA GLU A 394 3.18 -3.84 -10.55
C GLU A 394 2.74 -5.03 -9.70
N VAL A 395 3.50 -5.36 -8.65
CA VAL A 395 3.22 -6.51 -7.77
C VAL A 395 3.53 -6.18 -6.32
N LEU A 396 2.93 -6.92 -5.38
CA LEU A 396 3.27 -6.89 -3.96
C LEU A 396 3.01 -5.54 -3.25
N GLY A 397 2.20 -4.66 -3.84
CA GLY A 397 1.69 -3.48 -3.15
C GLY A 397 0.66 -3.84 -2.11
N VAL A 398 0.55 -3.02 -1.07
CA VAL A 398 -0.41 -3.18 0.04
C VAL A 398 -0.45 -4.59 0.69
N VAL A 399 0.62 -5.39 0.54
CA VAL A 399 0.74 -6.73 1.16
C VAL A 399 0.82 -6.64 2.68
N GLY A 400 1.30 -5.50 3.21
CA GLY A 400 1.56 -5.30 4.63
C GLY A 400 3.03 -5.49 5.01
N TRP A 401 3.32 -5.19 6.26
CA TRP A 401 4.69 -5.22 6.81
C TRP A 401 5.22 -6.63 7.09
N ASP A 402 4.34 -7.64 7.10
CA ASP A 402 4.62 -9.04 7.40
C ASP A 402 5.01 -9.86 6.16
N MET A 403 5.32 -9.20 5.04
CA MET A 403 5.73 -9.85 3.80
C MET A 403 7.00 -10.71 4.00
N PRO A 404 6.92 -12.05 3.90
CA PRO A 404 8.09 -12.89 4.03
C PRO A 404 8.89 -12.94 2.71
N PRO A 405 10.22 -13.08 2.74
CA PRO A 405 11.04 -13.23 1.52
C PRO A 405 10.63 -14.41 0.61
N ALA A 406 10.04 -15.47 1.18
CA ALA A 406 9.51 -16.59 0.40
C ALA A 406 8.40 -16.15 -0.57
N LEU A 407 7.61 -15.13 -0.19
CA LEU A 407 6.58 -14.57 -1.06
C LEU A 407 7.19 -13.90 -2.30
N LEU A 408 8.36 -13.26 -2.19
CA LEU A 408 9.06 -12.70 -3.36
C LEU A 408 9.33 -13.75 -4.43
N LYS A 409 9.78 -14.93 -3.98
CA LYS A 409 10.05 -16.06 -4.85
C LYS A 409 8.75 -16.64 -5.43
N GLN A 410 7.74 -16.86 -4.59
CA GLN A 410 6.44 -17.36 -5.03
C GLN A 410 5.76 -16.44 -6.05
N THR A 411 5.79 -15.13 -5.81
CA THR A 411 5.28 -14.13 -6.74
C THR A 411 6.04 -14.16 -8.05
N THR A 412 7.38 -14.20 -8.02
CA THR A 412 8.18 -14.28 -9.25
C THR A 412 7.89 -15.58 -10.03
N ASN A 413 7.73 -16.70 -9.33
CA ASN A 413 7.32 -17.98 -9.92
C ASN A 413 5.97 -17.85 -10.64
N ALA A 414 4.99 -17.21 -9.99
CA ALA A 414 3.64 -17.01 -10.50
C ALA A 414 3.63 -16.08 -11.71
N VAL A 415 4.11 -14.84 -11.57
CA VAL A 415 4.02 -13.86 -12.65
C VAL A 415 4.87 -14.23 -13.87
N THR A 416 5.96 -14.98 -13.70
CA THR A 416 6.72 -15.57 -14.83
C THR A 416 5.88 -16.62 -15.59
N ALA A 417 5.08 -17.42 -14.87
CA ALA A 417 4.12 -18.35 -15.48
C ALA A 417 2.99 -17.61 -16.21
N TRP A 418 2.62 -16.43 -15.72
CA TRP A 418 1.59 -15.56 -16.32
C TRP A 418 2.12 -14.68 -17.46
N GLY A 419 3.43 -14.70 -17.72
CA GLY A 419 4.05 -14.04 -18.87
C GLY A 419 4.69 -12.68 -18.58
N VAL A 420 4.70 -12.22 -17.32
CA VAL A 420 5.33 -10.96 -16.91
C VAL A 420 6.84 -11.06 -17.12
N SER A 421 7.39 -10.05 -17.79
CA SER A 421 8.79 -9.96 -18.24
C SER A 421 9.51 -8.67 -17.78
N HIS A 422 8.78 -7.81 -17.07
CA HIS A 422 9.24 -6.61 -16.39
C HIS A 422 8.49 -6.54 -15.06
N VAL A 423 9.14 -6.99 -13.99
CA VAL A 423 8.52 -7.09 -12.66
C VAL A 423 8.76 -5.80 -11.90
N MET A 424 7.70 -5.20 -11.37
CA MET A 424 7.76 -3.94 -10.65
C MET A 424 7.17 -4.11 -9.23
N PRO A 425 7.95 -4.48 -8.21
CA PRO A 425 7.44 -4.44 -6.84
C PRO A 425 7.03 -3.01 -6.44
N HIS A 426 5.86 -2.88 -5.81
CA HIS A 426 5.35 -1.68 -5.18
C HIS A 426 6.31 -1.25 -4.06
N GLY A 427 7.03 -0.15 -4.28
CA GLY A 427 8.47 -0.23 -4.09
C GLY A 427 9.05 0.45 -2.85
N VAL A 428 9.83 1.49 -3.13
CA VAL A 428 10.76 2.12 -2.18
C VAL A 428 10.30 3.53 -1.91
N TYR A 429 10.27 3.92 -0.64
CA TYR A 429 9.88 5.27 -0.24
C TYR A 429 11.10 6.16 -0.06
N MET A 430 10.97 7.43 -0.42
CA MET A 430 12.02 8.39 -0.18
C MET A 430 12.10 8.68 1.32
N ARG A 431 10.98 8.89 2.03
CA ARG A 431 10.98 9.22 3.48
C ARG A 431 11.62 8.15 4.35
N PRO A 432 12.25 8.54 5.48
CA PRO A 432 12.84 7.59 6.40
C PRO A 432 11.86 7.12 7.49
N ASP A 433 10.76 7.85 7.72
CA ASP A 433 9.79 7.56 8.77
C ASP A 433 8.71 6.58 8.28
N LEU A 434 8.83 5.35 8.77
CA LEU A 434 7.95 4.24 8.40
C LEU A 434 6.50 4.44 8.85
N ASN A 435 6.24 5.31 9.84
CA ASN A 435 4.89 5.62 10.30
C ASN A 435 4.08 6.41 9.29
N THR A 436 4.74 6.97 8.27
CA THR A 436 4.11 7.80 7.26
C THR A 436 3.86 7.06 5.94
N ILE A 437 4.27 5.79 5.85
CA ILE A 437 4.10 4.99 4.64
C ILE A 437 2.62 4.55 4.53
N PRO A 438 1.89 5.04 3.52
CA PRO A 438 0.46 4.74 3.40
C PRO A 438 0.19 3.33 2.87
N TYR A 439 1.08 2.78 2.02
CA TYR A 439 0.85 1.53 1.29
C TYR A 439 2.02 0.54 1.51
N PRO A 440 2.08 -0.14 2.66
CA PRO A 440 3.19 -1.05 2.97
C PRO A 440 3.23 -2.29 2.07
N PRO A 441 4.40 -2.89 1.81
CA PRO A 441 5.68 -2.65 2.49
C PRO A 441 6.60 -1.63 1.80
N ASP A 442 7.60 -1.13 2.52
CA ASP A 442 8.79 -0.49 1.93
C ASP A 442 9.91 -1.50 1.74
N PHE A 443 10.33 -1.75 0.50
CA PHE A 443 11.34 -2.76 0.18
C PHE A 443 12.76 -2.41 0.64
N PHE A 444 13.03 -1.18 1.09
CA PHE A 444 14.38 -0.65 1.29
C PHE A 444 15.06 -1.14 2.58
N ARG A 445 16.05 -0.38 3.08
CA ARG A 445 16.98 -0.77 4.15
C ARG A 445 16.35 -1.12 5.49
N VAL A 446 15.09 -0.76 5.73
CA VAL A 446 14.35 -1.17 6.94
C VAL A 446 14.22 -2.68 7.02
N ASN A 447 14.05 -3.36 5.89
CA ASN A 447 13.85 -4.80 5.86
C ASN A 447 15.18 -5.54 6.10
N PRO A 448 15.28 -6.42 7.12
CA PRO A 448 16.50 -7.19 7.39
C PRO A 448 16.92 -8.13 6.26
N TYR A 449 16.07 -8.34 5.26
CA TYR A 449 16.44 -9.10 4.06
C TYR A 449 17.08 -8.23 2.95
N TRP A 450 17.11 -6.89 3.07
CA TRP A 450 17.70 -5.97 2.08
C TRP A 450 19.14 -6.35 1.66
N PRO A 451 20.08 -6.67 2.59
CA PRO A 451 21.45 -6.99 2.20
C PRO A 451 21.58 -8.27 1.36
N TYR A 452 20.51 -9.05 1.24
CA TYR A 452 20.48 -10.29 0.47
C TYR A 452 19.53 -10.19 -0.74
N LEU A 453 18.88 -9.03 -0.96
CA LEU A 453 17.87 -8.83 -1.99
C LEU A 453 18.39 -9.17 -3.39
N GLN A 454 19.70 -9.04 -3.62
CA GLN A 454 20.35 -9.44 -4.87
C GLN A 454 20.04 -10.88 -5.29
N GLN A 455 19.80 -11.81 -4.35
CA GLN A 455 19.41 -13.19 -4.69
C GLN A 455 18.07 -13.24 -5.43
N TRP A 456 17.13 -12.39 -5.03
CA TRP A 456 15.84 -12.24 -5.68
C TRP A 456 15.96 -11.44 -6.98
N THR A 457 16.67 -10.31 -7.00
CA THR A 457 16.78 -9.50 -8.21
C THR A 457 17.50 -10.27 -9.33
N ASP A 458 18.52 -11.07 -9.02
CA ASP A 458 19.18 -11.96 -9.99
C ASP A 458 18.24 -13.06 -10.50
N PHE A 459 17.49 -13.70 -9.60
CA PHE A 459 16.51 -14.72 -9.97
C PHE A 459 15.46 -14.15 -10.93
N THR A 460 14.84 -13.03 -10.54
CA THR A 460 13.85 -12.31 -11.35
C THR A 460 14.45 -11.81 -12.66
N ARG A 461 15.68 -11.29 -12.65
CA ARG A 461 16.37 -10.82 -13.86
C ARG A 461 16.55 -11.92 -14.89
N ARG A 462 16.96 -13.12 -14.46
CA ARG A 462 17.13 -14.28 -15.36
C ARG A 462 15.78 -14.83 -15.85
N ALA A 463 14.77 -14.85 -14.99
CA ALA A 463 13.40 -15.19 -15.37
C ALA A 463 12.85 -14.24 -16.44
N SER A 464 12.87 -12.93 -16.16
CA SER A 464 12.47 -11.86 -17.08
C SER A 464 13.25 -11.86 -18.39
N TYR A 465 14.55 -12.16 -18.35
CA TYR A 465 15.39 -12.23 -19.54
C TYR A 465 14.88 -13.28 -20.53
N VAL A 466 14.66 -14.52 -20.11
CA VAL A 466 14.14 -15.56 -21.02
C VAL A 466 12.70 -15.25 -21.44
N THR A 467 11.87 -14.77 -20.51
CA THR A 467 10.46 -14.43 -20.77
C THR A 467 10.30 -13.29 -21.78
N SER A 468 11.26 -12.37 -21.86
CA SER A 468 11.25 -11.24 -22.80
C SER A 468 11.53 -11.63 -24.26
N HIS A 469 11.77 -12.92 -24.55
CA HIS A 469 12.14 -13.39 -25.89
C HIS A 469 11.24 -14.52 -26.38
N GLY A 470 11.12 -14.63 -27.71
CA GLY A 470 10.27 -15.60 -28.35
C GLY A 470 8.77 -15.33 -28.15
N HIS A 471 7.98 -16.38 -28.28
CA HIS A 471 6.52 -16.34 -28.17
C HIS A 471 5.99 -17.57 -27.43
N THR A 472 4.85 -17.43 -26.77
CA THR A 472 4.11 -18.58 -26.20
C THR A 472 3.63 -19.53 -27.30
N VAL A 473 3.39 -20.80 -26.96
CA VAL A 473 2.94 -21.84 -27.91
C VAL A 473 1.54 -22.34 -27.50
N PRO A 474 0.48 -21.55 -27.75
CA PRO A 474 -0.88 -21.88 -27.35
C PRO A 474 -1.50 -22.88 -28.33
N ASP A 475 -2.37 -23.75 -27.82
CA ASP A 475 -3.20 -24.65 -28.66
C ASP A 475 -4.69 -24.27 -28.60
N VAL A 476 -5.07 -23.44 -27.62
CA VAL A 476 -6.46 -23.06 -27.33
C VAL A 476 -6.60 -21.53 -27.42
N LEU A 477 -7.71 -21.08 -27.99
CA LEU A 477 -8.11 -19.68 -27.98
C LEU A 477 -9.30 -19.51 -27.04
N LEU A 478 -9.26 -18.54 -26.13
CA LEU A 478 -10.42 -18.14 -25.33
C LEU A 478 -10.98 -16.82 -25.88
N LEU A 479 -12.28 -16.72 -26.11
CA LEU A 479 -12.89 -15.45 -26.54
C LEU A 479 -13.13 -14.53 -25.34
N ASN A 480 -12.77 -13.25 -25.49
CA ASN A 480 -13.15 -12.22 -24.53
C ASN A 480 -14.64 -11.83 -24.75
N PRO A 481 -15.47 -11.75 -23.69
CA PRO A 481 -16.92 -11.50 -23.81
C PRO A 481 -17.35 -10.02 -23.70
N MET A 482 -16.43 -9.05 -23.75
CA MET A 482 -16.72 -7.64 -23.45
C MET A 482 -17.88 -7.06 -24.28
N ASP A 483 -17.98 -7.44 -25.57
CA ASP A 483 -19.08 -6.99 -26.45
C ASP A 483 -20.46 -7.34 -25.87
N SER A 484 -20.58 -8.50 -25.20
CA SER A 484 -21.81 -8.94 -24.53
C SER A 484 -22.07 -8.23 -23.21
N LEU A 485 -21.01 -7.85 -22.49
CA LEU A 485 -21.14 -7.04 -21.29
C LEU A 485 -21.69 -5.65 -21.64
N TRP A 486 -21.12 -5.00 -22.65
CA TRP A 486 -21.59 -3.70 -23.16
C TRP A 486 -23.02 -3.72 -23.68
N ALA A 487 -23.46 -4.80 -24.34
CA ALA A 487 -24.87 -4.93 -24.72
C ALA A 487 -25.82 -5.00 -23.50
N THR A 488 -25.29 -5.47 -22.36
CA THR A 488 -26.05 -5.70 -21.12
C THR A 488 -26.01 -4.50 -20.16
N VAL A 489 -25.11 -3.53 -20.33
CA VAL A 489 -25.09 -2.34 -19.45
C VAL A 489 -26.34 -1.50 -19.66
N GLY A 490 -27.12 -1.34 -18.61
CA GLY A 490 -28.52 -0.90 -18.67
C GLY A 490 -28.77 0.57 -18.34
N GLU A 491 -30.02 0.84 -17.93
CA GLU A 491 -30.62 2.17 -17.75
C GLU A 491 -29.83 3.14 -16.85
N TRP A 492 -29.01 2.65 -15.93
CA TRP A 492 -28.18 3.49 -15.05
C TRP A 492 -26.69 3.52 -15.43
N LEU A 493 -26.39 3.13 -16.67
CA LEU A 493 -25.13 2.93 -17.41
C LEU A 493 -23.97 2.20 -16.70
N PHE A 494 -23.81 2.30 -15.39
CA PHE A 494 -22.88 1.48 -14.62
C PHE A 494 -23.51 0.91 -13.33
N ALA A 495 -24.84 1.07 -13.15
CA ALA A 495 -25.59 0.40 -12.06
C ALA A 495 -26.69 -0.52 -12.64
N PRO A 496 -26.35 -1.74 -13.06
CA PRO A 496 -27.33 -2.62 -13.71
C PRO A 496 -28.53 -2.93 -12.82
N THR A 497 -29.68 -3.24 -13.43
CA THR A 497 -30.80 -3.87 -12.71
C THR A 497 -30.34 -5.19 -12.07
N ALA A 498 -31.06 -5.73 -11.07
CA ALA A 498 -30.66 -6.98 -10.43
C ALA A 498 -30.49 -8.16 -11.43
N GLU A 499 -31.32 -8.21 -12.47
CA GLU A 499 -31.21 -9.21 -13.54
C GLU A 499 -29.94 -9.00 -14.39
N GLU A 500 -29.67 -7.77 -14.80
CA GLU A 500 -28.47 -7.41 -15.57
C GLU A 500 -27.21 -7.65 -14.74
N ALA A 501 -27.23 -7.31 -13.44
CA ALA A 501 -26.13 -7.53 -12.50
C ALA A 501 -25.81 -9.02 -12.38
N ALA A 502 -26.84 -9.86 -12.23
CA ALA A 502 -26.69 -11.31 -12.17
C ALA A 502 -26.10 -11.87 -13.48
N ARG A 503 -26.55 -11.35 -14.64
CA ARG A 503 -26.01 -11.76 -15.96
C ARG A 503 -24.55 -11.37 -16.12
N ILE A 504 -24.20 -10.14 -15.76
CA ILE A 504 -22.86 -9.58 -15.82
C ILE A 504 -21.91 -10.36 -14.89
N ALA A 505 -22.32 -10.63 -13.65
CA ALA A 505 -21.59 -11.48 -12.71
C ALA A 505 -21.38 -12.89 -13.28
N HIS A 506 -22.43 -13.51 -13.83
CA HIS A 506 -22.33 -14.84 -14.43
C HIS A 506 -21.34 -14.91 -15.61
N ILE A 507 -21.33 -13.90 -16.49
CA ILE A 507 -20.36 -13.80 -17.60
C ILE A 507 -18.94 -13.73 -17.03
N ASN A 508 -18.71 -12.82 -16.07
CA ASN A 508 -17.40 -12.63 -15.44
C ASN A 508 -16.91 -13.90 -14.75
N ASP A 509 -17.71 -14.50 -13.88
CA ASP A 509 -17.31 -15.68 -13.09
C ASP A 509 -17.03 -16.89 -13.98
N THR A 510 -17.82 -17.08 -15.04
CA THR A 510 -17.60 -18.16 -16.00
C THR A 510 -16.32 -17.95 -16.81
N TYR A 511 -16.06 -16.73 -17.24
CA TYR A 511 -14.86 -16.36 -17.97
C TYR A 511 -13.59 -16.51 -17.11
N MET A 512 -13.60 -15.99 -15.89
CA MET A 512 -12.49 -16.12 -14.94
C MET A 512 -12.28 -17.58 -14.51
N GLY A 513 -13.37 -18.33 -14.33
CA GLY A 513 -13.33 -19.77 -14.08
C GLY A 513 -12.66 -20.55 -15.22
N ALA A 514 -12.89 -20.16 -16.48
CA ALA A 514 -12.23 -20.77 -17.64
C ALA A 514 -10.72 -20.48 -17.67
N ILE A 515 -10.33 -19.23 -17.43
CA ILE A 515 -8.92 -18.81 -17.32
C ILE A 515 -8.21 -19.63 -16.25
N ARG A 516 -8.80 -19.73 -15.06
CA ARG A 516 -8.27 -20.51 -13.94
C ARG A 516 -8.15 -21.99 -14.29
N THR A 517 -9.21 -22.60 -14.82
CA THR A 517 -9.26 -24.03 -15.13
C THR A 517 -8.23 -24.42 -16.18
N LEU A 518 -8.11 -23.66 -17.28
CA LEU A 518 -7.12 -23.92 -18.33
C LEU A 518 -5.68 -23.79 -17.78
N THR A 519 -5.45 -22.78 -16.94
CA THR A 519 -4.15 -22.52 -16.33
C THR A 519 -3.74 -23.63 -15.35
N GLU A 520 -4.60 -24.01 -14.41
CA GLU A 520 -4.36 -25.10 -13.45
C GLU A 520 -4.17 -26.46 -14.16
N ALA A 521 -4.86 -26.66 -15.29
CA ALA A 521 -4.71 -27.82 -16.16
C ALA A 521 -3.45 -27.81 -17.02
N ARG A 522 -2.62 -26.76 -16.96
CA ARG A 522 -1.38 -26.60 -17.75
C ARG A 522 -1.63 -26.62 -19.26
N ILE A 523 -2.73 -26.01 -19.69
CA ILE A 523 -3.08 -25.85 -21.09
C ILE A 523 -2.71 -24.43 -21.50
N GLU A 524 -1.87 -24.29 -22.52
CA GLU A 524 -1.52 -22.96 -23.02
C GLU A 524 -2.61 -22.43 -23.94
N PHE A 525 -3.04 -21.20 -23.63
CA PHE A 525 -4.07 -20.50 -24.37
C PHE A 525 -3.71 -19.02 -24.50
N LEU A 526 -4.30 -18.38 -25.50
CA LEU A 526 -4.39 -16.93 -25.61
C LEU A 526 -5.84 -16.50 -25.63
N ILE A 527 -6.09 -15.29 -25.14
CA ILE A 527 -7.40 -14.65 -25.14
C ILE A 527 -7.47 -13.69 -26.32
N ALA A 528 -8.53 -13.77 -27.13
CA ALA A 528 -8.74 -12.86 -28.24
C ALA A 528 -10.06 -12.11 -28.15
N ASP A 529 -9.99 -10.81 -28.38
CA ASP A 529 -11.12 -9.97 -28.75
C ASP A 529 -11.41 -10.08 -30.26
N ARG A 530 -12.49 -9.42 -30.70
CA ARG A 530 -12.90 -9.39 -32.12
C ARG A 530 -11.77 -8.95 -33.06
N PHE A 531 -10.88 -8.06 -32.62
CA PHE A 531 -9.74 -7.59 -33.42
C PHE A 531 -8.78 -8.72 -33.77
N TYR A 532 -8.34 -9.52 -32.80
CA TYR A 532 -7.44 -10.63 -33.06
C TYR A 532 -8.13 -11.77 -33.81
N VAL A 533 -9.40 -12.08 -33.50
CA VAL A 533 -10.15 -13.10 -34.26
C VAL A 533 -10.27 -12.71 -35.73
N ARG A 534 -10.49 -11.42 -36.06
CA ARG A 534 -10.52 -10.92 -37.44
C ARG A 534 -9.19 -11.11 -38.18
N LYS A 535 -8.06 -10.92 -37.49
CA LYS A 535 -6.72 -11.16 -38.06
C LYS A 535 -6.39 -12.64 -38.31
N MET A 536 -7.07 -13.56 -37.64
CA MET A 536 -6.81 -14.99 -37.81
C MET A 536 -7.28 -15.50 -39.18
N THR A 537 -6.50 -16.41 -39.74
CA THR A 537 -6.80 -17.14 -40.97
C THR A 537 -7.12 -18.59 -40.64
N LEU A 538 -8.04 -19.21 -41.38
CA LEU A 538 -8.32 -20.63 -41.25
C LEU A 538 -7.36 -21.41 -42.15
N GLY A 539 -6.47 -22.19 -41.52
CA GLY A 539 -5.52 -23.05 -42.19
C GLY A 539 -6.19 -24.24 -42.86
N ARG A 540 -5.50 -24.85 -43.84
CA ARG A 540 -5.96 -26.07 -44.53
C ARG A 540 -6.07 -27.28 -43.62
N ASP A 541 -5.40 -27.25 -42.47
CA ASP A 541 -5.41 -28.26 -41.41
C ASP A 541 -6.53 -28.04 -40.38
N GLY A 542 -7.46 -27.11 -40.64
CA GLY A 542 -8.60 -26.80 -39.77
C GLY A 542 -8.23 -25.99 -38.52
N ARG A 543 -7.03 -25.38 -38.46
CA ARG A 543 -6.59 -24.55 -37.34
C ARG A 543 -6.77 -23.07 -37.63
N LEU A 544 -7.04 -22.26 -36.59
CA LEU A 544 -6.98 -20.80 -36.70
C LEU A 544 -5.53 -20.34 -36.48
N THR A 545 -5.00 -19.51 -37.37
CA THR A 545 -3.60 -19.05 -37.33
C THR A 545 -3.47 -17.53 -37.41
N VAL A 546 -2.57 -16.96 -36.62
CA VAL A 546 -2.15 -15.55 -36.71
C VAL A 546 -0.69 -15.43 -36.28
N GLY A 547 0.17 -14.90 -37.15
CA GLY A 547 1.62 -14.88 -36.89
C GLY A 547 2.15 -16.29 -36.58
N PRO A 548 2.90 -16.48 -35.47
CA PRO A 548 3.39 -17.80 -35.06
C PRO A 548 2.35 -18.64 -34.30
N PHE A 549 1.17 -18.10 -34.01
CA PHE A 549 0.17 -18.74 -33.17
C PHE A 549 -0.79 -19.60 -33.99
N SER A 550 -1.16 -20.77 -33.46
CA SER A 550 -2.00 -21.73 -34.14
C SER A 550 -2.92 -22.46 -33.17
N PHE A 551 -4.22 -22.34 -33.33
CA PHE A 551 -5.25 -22.82 -32.40
C PHE A 551 -6.06 -23.96 -33.00
N ARG A 552 -6.22 -25.05 -32.25
CA ARG A 552 -7.08 -26.19 -32.62
C ARG A 552 -8.42 -26.22 -31.89
N ALA A 553 -8.57 -25.38 -30.88
CA ALA A 553 -9.78 -25.28 -30.09
C ALA A 553 -10.08 -23.82 -29.75
N VAL A 554 -11.36 -23.49 -29.69
CA VAL A 554 -11.87 -22.20 -29.21
C VAL A 554 -12.78 -22.47 -28.00
N VAL A 555 -12.56 -21.75 -26.91
CA VAL A 555 -13.45 -21.71 -25.75
C VAL A 555 -14.27 -20.42 -25.82
N VAL A 556 -15.59 -20.56 -25.70
CA VAL A 556 -16.56 -19.47 -25.82
C VAL A 556 -17.27 -19.32 -24.46
N PRO A 557 -17.00 -18.25 -23.69
CA PRO A 557 -17.77 -17.94 -22.49
C PRO A 557 -19.23 -17.61 -22.84
N PRO A 558 -20.14 -17.41 -21.86
CA PRO A 558 -21.48 -16.94 -22.15
C PRO A 558 -21.43 -15.62 -22.93
N VAL A 559 -22.09 -15.59 -24.09
CA VAL A 559 -22.16 -14.40 -24.96
C VAL A 559 -23.60 -14.15 -25.38
N SER A 560 -24.02 -12.88 -25.32
CA SER A 560 -25.33 -12.39 -25.78
C SER A 560 -25.25 -11.84 -27.19
N VAL A 561 -24.14 -11.18 -27.54
CA VAL A 561 -23.86 -10.64 -28.87
C VAL A 561 -22.44 -10.96 -29.34
N LEU A 562 -22.28 -11.13 -30.65
CA LEU A 562 -20.99 -11.17 -31.34
C LEU A 562 -21.09 -10.46 -32.70
N PRO A 563 -19.98 -9.94 -33.25
CA PRO A 563 -19.96 -9.52 -34.65
C PRO A 563 -20.28 -10.69 -35.60
N LEU A 564 -21.09 -10.45 -36.63
CA LEU A 564 -21.49 -11.48 -37.59
C LEU A 564 -20.29 -12.12 -38.29
N ASP A 565 -19.26 -11.34 -38.61
CA ASP A 565 -18.04 -11.83 -39.25
C ASP A 565 -17.20 -12.73 -38.34
N VAL A 566 -17.17 -12.43 -37.03
CA VAL A 566 -16.56 -13.30 -36.01
C VAL A 566 -17.32 -14.62 -35.92
N MET A 567 -18.66 -14.57 -35.84
CA MET A 567 -19.48 -15.78 -35.76
C MET A 567 -19.34 -16.65 -37.02
N ARG A 568 -19.32 -16.05 -38.22
CA ARG A 568 -19.03 -16.78 -39.48
C ARG A 568 -17.68 -17.50 -39.43
N LYS A 569 -16.65 -16.87 -38.85
CA LYS A 569 -15.33 -17.48 -38.71
C LYS A 569 -15.35 -18.67 -37.74
N LEU A 570 -16.07 -18.56 -36.62
CA LEU A 570 -16.25 -19.67 -35.68
C LEU A 570 -16.98 -20.85 -36.33
N VAL A 571 -18.04 -20.58 -37.09
CA VAL A 571 -18.77 -21.58 -37.86
C VAL A 571 -17.87 -22.26 -38.91
N ALA A 572 -17.09 -21.48 -39.66
CA ALA A 572 -16.13 -22.02 -40.63
C ALA A 572 -15.05 -22.88 -39.97
N PHE A 573 -14.54 -22.45 -38.82
CA PHE A 573 -13.58 -23.22 -38.02
C PHE A 573 -14.17 -24.55 -37.54
N ALA A 574 -15.40 -24.52 -37.01
CA ALA A 574 -16.11 -25.73 -36.58
C ALA A 574 -16.32 -26.72 -37.73
N ARG A 575 -16.73 -26.23 -38.91
CA ARG A 575 -16.88 -27.03 -40.14
C ARG A 575 -15.58 -27.66 -40.61
N ALA A 576 -14.46 -26.97 -40.42
CA ALA A 576 -13.14 -27.47 -40.80
C ALA A 576 -12.55 -28.47 -39.78
N GLY A 577 -13.31 -28.87 -38.75
CA GLY A 577 -12.88 -29.85 -37.74
C GLY A 577 -12.34 -29.23 -36.45
N GLY A 578 -12.26 -27.90 -36.37
CA GLY A 578 -11.87 -27.18 -35.16
C GLY A 578 -12.91 -27.34 -34.05
N ARG A 579 -12.47 -27.54 -32.79
CA ARG A 579 -13.42 -27.76 -31.68
C ARG A 579 -13.82 -26.47 -30.99
N ILE A 580 -15.10 -26.31 -30.71
CA ILE A 580 -15.64 -25.15 -29.99
C ILE A 580 -16.26 -25.63 -28.68
N TYR A 581 -15.76 -25.13 -27.56
CA TYR A 581 -16.24 -25.43 -26.22
C TYR A 581 -17.07 -24.26 -25.68
N VAL A 582 -18.37 -24.46 -25.49
CA VAL A 582 -19.29 -23.39 -25.08
C VAL A 582 -19.58 -23.52 -23.58
N LEU A 583 -19.33 -22.46 -22.83
CA LEU A 583 -19.52 -22.43 -21.37
C LEU A 583 -20.86 -21.84 -20.93
N GLY A 584 -21.67 -21.35 -21.86
CA GLY A 584 -22.89 -20.62 -21.56
C GLY A 584 -23.85 -20.53 -22.74
N THR A 585 -24.58 -19.43 -22.79
CA THR A 585 -25.44 -19.10 -23.93
C THR A 585 -24.60 -18.75 -25.15
N LEU A 586 -25.06 -19.20 -26.32
CA LEU A 586 -24.64 -18.69 -27.61
C LEU A 586 -25.39 -17.38 -27.91
N PRO A 587 -24.84 -16.49 -28.77
CA PRO A 587 -25.41 -15.16 -28.96
C PRO A 587 -26.77 -15.22 -29.64
N ASP A 588 -27.69 -14.37 -29.20
CA ASP A 588 -29.01 -14.14 -29.83
C ASP A 588 -29.07 -12.79 -30.56
N GLY A 589 -28.07 -11.93 -30.34
CA GLY A 589 -27.90 -10.68 -31.08
C GLY A 589 -26.55 -10.58 -31.78
N SER A 590 -26.40 -9.54 -32.59
CA SER A 590 -25.13 -9.16 -33.21
C SER A 590 -24.78 -7.71 -32.93
N THR A 591 -23.49 -7.38 -32.98
CA THR A 591 -23.07 -5.98 -32.95
C THR A 591 -23.41 -5.24 -34.25
N ASP A 592 -23.82 -5.97 -35.29
CA ASP A 592 -24.24 -5.44 -36.59
C ASP A 592 -25.71 -5.00 -36.60
N ARG A 593 -26.60 -5.69 -35.88
CA ARG A 593 -28.06 -5.46 -35.95
C ARG A 593 -28.77 -5.33 -34.61
N GLY A 594 -28.17 -5.73 -33.49
CA GLY A 594 -28.80 -5.73 -32.16
C GLY A 594 -29.31 -7.11 -31.76
N MET A 595 -30.17 -7.16 -30.75
CA MET A 595 -30.80 -8.40 -30.27
C MET A 595 -31.78 -8.99 -31.30
N GLY A 596 -31.95 -10.31 -31.29
CA GLY A 596 -32.88 -11.01 -32.19
C GLY A 596 -32.46 -10.99 -33.66
N ASP A 597 -31.16 -10.90 -33.97
CA ASP A 597 -30.67 -10.84 -35.35
C ASP A 597 -30.92 -12.18 -36.09
N PRO A 598 -31.77 -12.20 -37.14
CA PRO A 598 -32.09 -13.45 -37.85
C PRO A 598 -30.86 -14.14 -38.47
N GLU A 599 -29.84 -13.36 -38.87
CA GLU A 599 -28.62 -13.93 -39.42
C GLU A 599 -27.74 -14.55 -38.33
N MET A 600 -27.74 -13.97 -37.12
CA MET A 600 -27.08 -14.59 -35.97
C MET A 600 -27.76 -15.90 -35.60
N ALA A 601 -29.10 -15.92 -35.52
CA ALA A 601 -29.87 -17.13 -35.24
C ALA A 601 -29.56 -18.25 -36.26
N ARG A 602 -29.47 -17.91 -37.55
CA ARG A 602 -29.07 -18.84 -38.62
C ARG A 602 -27.67 -19.40 -38.39
N LEU A 603 -26.68 -18.55 -38.10
CA LEU A 603 -25.29 -18.96 -37.84
C LEU A 603 -25.15 -19.80 -36.57
N VAL A 604 -25.92 -19.51 -35.52
CA VAL A 604 -25.95 -20.30 -34.29
C VAL A 604 -26.58 -21.67 -34.54
N GLY A 605 -27.67 -21.75 -35.31
CA GLY A 605 -28.25 -23.02 -35.73
C GLY A 605 -27.25 -23.86 -36.53
N GLU A 606 -26.52 -23.21 -37.44
CA GLU A 606 -25.46 -23.84 -38.23
C GLU A 606 -24.30 -24.34 -37.34
N LEU A 607 -23.86 -23.56 -36.34
CA LEU A 607 -22.85 -23.99 -35.38
C LEU A 607 -23.31 -25.19 -34.56
N ARG A 608 -24.56 -25.18 -34.07
CA ARG A 608 -25.16 -26.29 -33.29
C ARG A 608 -25.24 -27.60 -34.07
N SER A 609 -25.31 -27.53 -35.40
CA SER A 609 -25.30 -28.72 -36.26
C SER A 609 -23.91 -29.36 -36.40
N GLN A 610 -22.84 -28.70 -35.95
CA GLN A 610 -21.47 -29.23 -36.05
C GLN A 610 -21.16 -30.17 -34.89
N GLY A 611 -20.73 -31.40 -35.17
CA GLY A 611 -20.30 -32.36 -34.14
C GLY A 611 -19.02 -31.97 -33.38
N THR A 612 -18.38 -30.87 -33.80
CA THR A 612 -17.21 -30.26 -33.15
C THR A 612 -17.58 -29.22 -32.08
N LEU A 613 -18.87 -28.87 -31.96
CA LEU A 613 -19.39 -28.07 -30.86
C LEU A 613 -19.58 -28.94 -29.62
N VAL A 614 -18.96 -28.54 -28.51
CA VAL A 614 -19.01 -29.26 -27.22
C VAL A 614 -19.67 -28.36 -26.18
N ASP A 615 -20.76 -28.85 -25.59
CA ASP A 615 -21.42 -28.18 -24.47
C ASP A 615 -20.64 -28.41 -23.17
N CYS A 616 -20.15 -27.31 -22.60
CA CYS A 616 -19.40 -27.24 -21.35
C CYS A 616 -20.05 -26.25 -20.37
N ARG A 617 -21.38 -26.08 -20.40
CA ARG A 617 -22.12 -25.22 -19.44
C ARG A 617 -21.96 -25.64 -17.98
N ALA A 618 -21.61 -26.90 -17.73
CA ALA A 618 -21.24 -27.39 -16.39
C ALA A 618 -19.77 -27.06 -15.99
N GLY A 619 -19.04 -26.30 -16.81
CA GLY A 619 -17.64 -25.94 -16.63
C GLY A 619 -16.65 -26.88 -17.35
N LEU A 620 -15.45 -26.36 -17.61
CA LEU A 620 -14.38 -27.07 -18.34
C LEU A 620 -13.80 -28.27 -17.57
N SER A 621 -13.87 -28.28 -16.24
CA SER A 621 -13.25 -29.33 -15.42
C SER A 621 -13.73 -30.73 -15.79
N SER A 622 -15.01 -30.89 -16.13
CA SER A 622 -15.59 -32.16 -16.57
C SER A 622 -15.07 -32.59 -17.95
N GLU A 623 -14.85 -31.64 -18.85
CA GLU A 623 -14.37 -31.87 -20.21
C GLU A 623 -12.89 -32.30 -20.23
N LEU A 624 -12.06 -31.78 -19.31
CA LEU A 624 -10.65 -32.14 -19.21
C LEU A 624 -10.42 -33.65 -18.94
N ALA A 625 -11.40 -34.33 -18.34
CA ALA A 625 -11.34 -35.76 -18.09
C ALA A 625 -11.85 -36.61 -19.27
N ARG A 626 -12.51 -36.01 -20.28
CA ARG A 626 -13.13 -36.76 -21.37
C ARG A 626 -12.10 -37.30 -22.35
N PRO A 627 -12.17 -38.59 -22.71
CA PRO A 627 -11.33 -39.15 -23.76
C PRO A 627 -11.47 -38.39 -25.07
N GLY A 628 -10.33 -38.11 -25.70
CA GLY A 628 -10.30 -37.45 -27.00
C GLY A 628 -10.59 -35.95 -26.97
N THR A 629 -10.69 -35.28 -25.82
CA THR A 629 -10.77 -33.80 -25.75
C THR A 629 -9.58 -33.13 -26.47
N ALA A 630 -9.79 -31.95 -27.05
CA ALA A 630 -8.73 -31.11 -27.63
C ALA A 630 -8.03 -30.21 -26.58
N LEU A 631 -8.59 -30.12 -25.37
CA LEU A 631 -8.05 -29.38 -24.24
C LEU A 631 -7.00 -30.25 -23.52
N VAL A 632 -5.83 -30.39 -24.14
CA VAL A 632 -4.76 -31.29 -23.67
C VAL A 632 -3.50 -30.49 -23.38
N SER A 633 -3.00 -30.60 -22.14
CA SER A 633 -1.71 -30.03 -21.74
C SER A 633 -0.57 -30.60 -22.58
N ARG A 634 0.47 -29.81 -22.86
CA ARG A 634 1.71 -30.37 -23.45
C ARG A 634 2.51 -31.21 -22.46
N ILE A 635 2.33 -30.98 -21.15
CA ILE A 635 3.00 -31.74 -20.10
C ILE A 635 2.04 -32.79 -19.54
N ARG A 636 2.43 -34.06 -19.63
CA ARG A 636 1.78 -35.17 -18.94
C ARG A 636 2.67 -35.66 -17.81
N PHE A 637 2.12 -35.71 -16.59
CA PHE A 637 2.75 -36.46 -15.51
C PHE A 637 2.56 -37.95 -15.76
N GLU A 638 3.66 -38.71 -15.77
CA GLU A 638 3.62 -40.18 -15.73
C GLU A 638 3.73 -40.69 -14.29
N SER A 639 4.40 -39.94 -13.40
CA SER A 639 4.41 -40.16 -11.96
C SER A 639 4.75 -38.88 -11.20
N GLY A 640 4.43 -38.84 -9.90
CA GLY A 640 4.80 -37.73 -9.01
C GLY A 640 4.08 -36.41 -9.33
N ALA A 641 2.79 -36.46 -9.69
CA ALA A 641 2.02 -35.26 -9.98
C ALA A 641 1.87 -34.35 -8.74
N PHE A 642 1.97 -33.04 -8.96
CA PHE A 642 1.73 -32.00 -7.97
C PHE A 642 1.22 -30.72 -8.65
N PRO A 643 0.62 -29.77 -7.92
CA PRO A 643 0.31 -28.45 -8.47
C PRO A 643 1.60 -27.74 -8.93
N MET A 644 1.82 -27.73 -10.24
CA MET A 644 2.99 -27.15 -10.87
C MET A 644 2.57 -25.95 -11.71
N LEU A 645 3.14 -24.79 -11.40
CA LEU A 645 3.02 -23.63 -12.28
C LEU A 645 3.88 -23.85 -13.51
N GLN A 646 3.38 -23.41 -14.67
CA GLN A 646 4.12 -23.51 -15.90
C GLN A 646 3.91 -22.31 -16.83
N SER A 647 4.84 -22.16 -17.77
CA SER A 647 4.57 -21.52 -19.07
C SER A 647 5.43 -22.18 -20.15
N HIS A 648 4.95 -22.21 -21.39
CA HIS A 648 5.70 -22.74 -22.53
C HIS A 648 5.90 -21.67 -23.61
N ARG A 649 7.16 -21.40 -23.93
CA ARG A 649 7.54 -20.50 -25.03
C ARG A 649 8.58 -21.12 -25.95
N ARG A 650 8.61 -20.62 -27.18
CA ARG A 650 9.56 -21.04 -28.22
C ARG A 650 10.50 -19.89 -28.58
N ILE A 651 11.80 -20.16 -28.53
CA ILE A 651 12.87 -19.20 -28.83
C ILE A 651 13.86 -19.87 -29.78
N ASP A 652 14.07 -19.28 -30.96
CA ASP A 652 15.00 -19.79 -31.99
C ASP A 652 14.84 -21.31 -32.27
N GLY A 653 13.59 -21.73 -32.43
CA GLY A 653 13.20 -23.12 -32.73
C GLY A 653 13.33 -24.11 -31.56
N ARG A 654 13.60 -23.65 -30.34
CA ARG A 654 13.72 -24.48 -29.13
C ARG A 654 12.61 -24.19 -28.14
N ASP A 655 12.20 -25.22 -27.40
CA ASP A 655 11.14 -25.09 -26.41
C ASP A 655 11.73 -24.77 -25.03
N PHE A 656 11.15 -23.79 -24.36
CA PHE A 656 11.47 -23.36 -23.00
C PHE A 656 10.20 -23.47 -22.15
N PHE A 657 10.26 -24.33 -21.15
CA PHE A 657 9.19 -24.50 -20.17
C PHE A 657 9.63 -23.90 -18.85
N TRP A 658 8.98 -22.83 -18.40
CA TRP A 658 9.07 -22.42 -17.00
C TRP A 658 8.35 -23.47 -16.17
N LEU A 659 9.02 -24.08 -15.19
CA LEU A 659 8.42 -25.07 -14.30
C LEU A 659 8.72 -24.66 -12.87
N ALA A 660 7.69 -24.48 -12.04
CA ALA A 660 7.86 -24.04 -10.67
C ALA A 660 7.04 -24.88 -9.67
N ASN A 661 7.71 -25.27 -8.59
CA ASN A 661 7.08 -25.78 -7.37
C ASN A 661 6.73 -24.59 -6.47
N GLN A 662 5.46 -24.44 -6.08
CA GLN A 662 5.05 -23.38 -5.13
C GLN A 662 4.95 -23.85 -3.68
N SER A 663 5.21 -25.13 -3.42
CA SER A 663 5.19 -25.70 -2.07
C SER A 663 6.56 -25.64 -1.39
N ASP A 664 6.54 -25.66 -0.07
CA ASP A 664 7.71 -25.73 0.82
C ASP A 664 8.30 -27.15 0.94
N THR A 665 7.78 -28.10 0.17
CA THR A 665 8.20 -29.50 0.16
C THR A 665 8.89 -29.85 -1.15
N GLU A 666 9.85 -30.77 -1.07
CA GLU A 666 10.52 -31.31 -2.23
C GLU A 666 9.55 -32.16 -3.08
N ARG A 667 9.69 -32.08 -4.41
CA ARG A 667 8.89 -32.84 -5.37
C ARG A 667 9.79 -33.58 -6.33
N GLU A 668 9.39 -34.78 -6.72
CA GLU A 668 10.02 -35.54 -7.79
C GLU A 668 8.94 -36.04 -8.75
N CYS A 669 9.18 -35.93 -10.06
CA CYS A 669 8.22 -36.34 -11.07
C CYS A 669 8.89 -36.89 -12.33
N VAL A 670 8.11 -37.64 -13.09
CA VAL A 670 8.45 -38.03 -14.47
C VAL A 670 7.44 -37.39 -15.41
N LEU A 671 7.93 -36.60 -16.35
CA LEU A 671 7.12 -35.88 -17.32
C LEU A 671 7.31 -36.47 -18.72
N LEU A 672 6.21 -36.61 -19.46
CA LEU A 672 6.21 -36.70 -20.92
C LEU A 672 5.80 -35.34 -21.50
N ILE A 673 6.68 -34.73 -22.27
CA ILE A 673 6.44 -33.46 -22.96
C ILE A 673 6.05 -33.76 -24.41
N ARG A 674 4.75 -33.62 -24.70
CA ARG A 674 4.13 -34.02 -25.96
C ARG A 674 4.66 -33.19 -27.14
N GLY A 675 5.03 -33.89 -28.21
CA GLY A 675 5.44 -33.25 -29.47
C GLY A 675 6.77 -32.49 -29.45
N ALA A 676 7.54 -32.59 -28.35
CA ALA A 676 8.90 -32.07 -28.27
C ALA A 676 9.93 -33.20 -28.42
N ARG A 677 11.18 -32.85 -28.76
CA ARG A 677 12.27 -33.81 -29.03
C ARG A 677 13.63 -33.24 -28.63
N GLY A 678 14.61 -34.13 -28.46
CA GLY A 678 16.02 -33.79 -28.36
C GLY A 678 16.52 -33.58 -26.93
N ALA A 679 17.69 -32.94 -26.81
CA ALA A 679 18.41 -32.81 -25.54
C ALA A 679 17.69 -31.87 -24.57
N ALA A 680 17.54 -32.31 -23.31
CA ALA A 680 17.01 -31.49 -22.23
C ALA A 680 18.11 -30.81 -21.40
N SER A 681 17.87 -29.57 -20.97
CA SER A 681 18.72 -28.87 -19.99
C SER A 681 17.89 -28.03 -19.03
N ILE A 682 18.38 -27.88 -17.80
CA ILE A 682 17.84 -26.95 -16.80
C ILE A 682 18.68 -25.68 -16.82
N TRP A 683 18.00 -24.56 -16.99
CA TRP A 683 18.53 -23.21 -16.86
C TRP A 683 18.06 -22.66 -15.52
N ASP A 684 18.96 -22.70 -14.54
CA ASP A 684 18.69 -22.34 -13.16
C ASP A 684 18.77 -20.83 -12.98
N CYS A 685 17.63 -20.19 -12.72
CA CYS A 685 17.55 -18.75 -12.56
C CYS A 685 18.17 -18.26 -11.24
N GLU A 686 18.31 -19.09 -10.20
CA GLU A 686 18.95 -18.67 -8.94
C GLU A 686 20.48 -18.58 -9.12
N THR A 687 21.06 -19.54 -9.85
CA THR A 687 22.52 -19.66 -9.98
C THR A 687 23.07 -19.14 -11.31
N GLY A 688 22.23 -18.98 -12.33
CA GLY A 688 22.64 -18.68 -13.71
C GLY A 688 23.34 -19.86 -14.41
N SER A 689 23.31 -21.05 -13.83
CA SER A 689 23.93 -22.25 -14.40
C SER A 689 23.01 -22.92 -15.41
N ILE A 690 23.62 -23.56 -16.41
CA ILE A 690 22.89 -24.40 -17.37
C ILE A 690 23.46 -25.80 -17.30
N ARG A 691 22.63 -26.78 -16.97
CA ARG A 691 23.03 -28.18 -16.79
C ARG A 691 22.19 -29.12 -17.65
N PRO A 692 22.79 -30.13 -18.31
CA PRO A 692 22.04 -31.13 -19.04
C PRO A 692 21.19 -31.99 -18.09
N VAL A 693 20.08 -32.52 -18.60
CA VAL A 693 19.18 -33.44 -17.90
C VAL A 693 18.96 -34.67 -18.78
N ALA A 694 18.86 -35.84 -18.13
CA ALA A 694 18.50 -37.08 -18.81
C ALA A 694 17.19 -36.88 -19.60
N SER A 695 17.22 -37.19 -20.89
CA SER A 695 16.08 -37.10 -21.79
C SER A 695 16.03 -38.35 -22.65
N ALA A 696 14.84 -38.88 -22.86
CA ALA A 696 14.59 -39.98 -23.76
C ALA A 696 13.50 -39.61 -24.74
N ASP A 697 13.82 -39.61 -26.04
CA ASP A 697 12.81 -39.45 -27.08
C ASP A 697 11.90 -40.69 -27.09
N THR A 698 10.59 -40.45 -27.20
CA THR A 698 9.55 -41.47 -27.32
C THR A 698 8.70 -41.17 -28.55
N PRO A 699 7.86 -42.10 -29.03
CA PRO A 699 6.93 -41.81 -30.13
C PRO A 699 6.00 -40.62 -29.86
N GLY A 700 5.63 -40.38 -28.58
CA GLY A 700 4.69 -39.32 -28.18
C GLY A 700 5.31 -37.99 -27.76
N GLY A 701 6.64 -37.88 -27.68
CA GLY A 701 7.35 -36.70 -27.16
C GLY A 701 8.63 -37.06 -26.41
N VAL A 702 9.13 -36.17 -25.55
CA VAL A 702 10.34 -36.42 -24.74
C VAL A 702 9.97 -36.74 -23.29
N ARG A 703 10.60 -37.78 -22.73
CA ARG A 703 10.48 -38.15 -21.31
C ARG A 703 11.64 -37.57 -20.51
N VAL A 704 11.35 -36.92 -19.39
CA VAL A 704 12.33 -36.35 -18.45
C VAL A 704 11.96 -36.67 -17.00
N ARG A 705 12.97 -36.93 -16.16
CA ARG A 705 12.80 -37.08 -14.70
C ARG A 705 13.36 -35.84 -14.01
N LEU A 706 12.54 -35.20 -13.19
CA LEU A 706 12.86 -33.93 -12.54
C LEU A 706 12.68 -34.04 -11.03
N ARG A 707 13.55 -33.35 -10.30
CA ARG A 707 13.45 -33.12 -8.86
C ARG A 707 13.45 -31.61 -8.64
N PHE A 708 12.52 -31.15 -7.81
CA PHE A 708 12.32 -29.77 -7.43
C PHE A 708 12.52 -29.63 -5.93
N ARG A 709 13.47 -28.79 -5.52
CA ARG A 709 13.57 -28.32 -4.14
C ARG A 709 12.32 -27.49 -3.75
N PRO A 710 12.09 -27.25 -2.44
CA PRO A 710 11.09 -26.29 -1.99
C PRO A 710 11.17 -24.97 -2.75
N LEU A 711 10.03 -24.50 -3.26
CA LEU A 711 9.89 -23.28 -4.04
C LEU A 711 10.76 -23.18 -5.31
N GLU A 712 11.43 -24.25 -5.77
CA GLU A 712 12.37 -24.23 -6.89
C GLU A 712 11.65 -23.99 -8.22
N ALA A 713 12.24 -23.15 -9.06
CA ALA A 713 11.79 -22.88 -10.41
C ALA A 713 12.95 -22.70 -11.38
N PHE A 714 12.77 -23.13 -12.61
CA PHE A 714 13.78 -23.05 -13.67
C PHE A 714 13.12 -23.14 -15.05
N PHE A 715 13.89 -22.80 -16.10
CA PHE A 715 13.51 -23.19 -17.46
C PHE A 715 14.05 -24.57 -17.77
N LEU A 716 13.15 -25.49 -18.13
CA LEU A 716 13.49 -26.71 -18.84
C LEU A 716 13.52 -26.40 -20.34
N THR A 717 14.71 -26.46 -20.93
CA THR A 717 14.91 -26.23 -22.36
C THR A 717 15.05 -27.56 -23.09
N LEU A 718 14.35 -27.71 -24.22
CA LEU A 718 14.46 -28.83 -25.14
C LEU A 718 15.04 -28.34 -26.47
N ASP A 719 16.17 -28.94 -26.86
CA ASP A 719 16.84 -28.62 -28.12
C ASP A 719 16.65 -29.75 -29.15
N PRO A 720 15.74 -29.60 -30.13
CA PRO A 720 15.53 -30.61 -31.16
C PRO A 720 16.73 -30.75 -32.13
N LYS A 721 17.68 -29.80 -32.11
CA LYS A 721 18.91 -29.86 -32.93
C LYS A 721 20.00 -30.70 -32.27
N SER A 722 19.82 -31.13 -31.03
CA SER A 722 20.76 -31.95 -30.28
C SER A 722 20.08 -33.28 -29.89
N PRO A 723 20.75 -34.44 -30.03
CA PRO A 723 20.13 -35.73 -29.70
C PRO A 723 19.80 -35.83 -28.22
N ALA A 724 18.70 -36.52 -27.89
CA ALA A 724 18.34 -36.83 -26.52
C ALA A 724 19.51 -37.54 -25.81
N GLN A 725 19.71 -37.21 -24.53
CA GLN A 725 20.89 -37.63 -23.79
C GLN A 725 20.51 -38.64 -22.70
N THR A 726 21.09 -39.84 -22.76
CA THR A 726 21.13 -40.75 -21.61
C THR A 726 22.07 -40.18 -20.57
N ALA A 727 21.57 -39.86 -19.36
CA ALA A 727 22.44 -39.38 -18.31
C ALA A 727 23.46 -40.43 -17.90
N HIS A 728 24.72 -40.03 -17.78
CA HIS A 728 25.60 -40.66 -16.80
C HIS A 728 25.00 -40.41 -15.42
N VAL A 729 24.44 -41.47 -14.83
CA VAL A 729 24.07 -41.45 -13.41
C VAL A 729 25.35 -41.17 -12.65
N ARG A 730 25.54 -39.93 -12.17
CA ARG A 730 26.57 -39.69 -11.17
C ARG A 730 26.24 -40.62 -10.00
N PRO A 731 27.21 -41.41 -9.49
CA PRO A 731 26.98 -42.24 -8.32
C PRO A 731 26.28 -41.42 -7.24
N VAL A 732 25.24 -41.97 -6.62
CA VAL A 732 24.61 -41.32 -5.48
C VAL A 732 25.68 -41.17 -4.42
N GLU A 733 26.10 -39.92 -4.20
CA GLU A 733 27.06 -39.59 -3.16
C GLU A 733 26.42 -40.00 -1.83
N ARG A 734 27.00 -40.98 -1.13
CA ARG A 734 26.47 -41.42 0.16
C ARG A 734 26.83 -40.37 1.21
N TRP A 735 25.82 -39.68 1.70
CA TRP A 735 25.94 -38.68 2.75
C TRP A 735 25.66 -39.31 4.12
N SER A 736 26.52 -39.00 5.09
CA SER A 736 26.23 -39.22 6.51
C SER A 736 25.81 -37.90 7.14
N THR A 737 24.71 -37.89 7.89
CA THR A 737 24.21 -36.69 8.57
C THR A 737 24.70 -36.69 10.01
N ILE A 738 25.49 -35.68 10.38
CA ILE A 738 25.98 -35.47 11.74
C ILE A 738 25.18 -34.32 12.37
N PRO A 739 24.37 -34.55 13.42
CA PRO A 739 23.62 -33.48 14.06
C PRO A 739 24.57 -32.52 14.79
N VAL A 740 24.35 -31.22 14.64
CA VAL A 740 25.08 -30.19 15.38
C VAL A 740 24.38 -30.01 16.74
N ARG A 741 24.94 -30.67 17.76
CA ARG A 741 24.43 -30.67 19.14
C ARG A 741 25.31 -29.80 20.05
N GLY A 742 24.73 -29.21 21.08
CA GLY A 742 25.45 -28.44 22.11
C GLY A 742 24.74 -27.14 22.50
N PRO A 743 25.18 -26.46 23.57
CA PRO A 743 24.58 -25.19 23.97
C PRO A 743 24.83 -24.14 22.89
N TRP A 744 23.77 -23.50 22.41
CA TRP A 744 23.88 -22.38 21.47
C TRP A 744 24.06 -21.09 22.24
N ARG A 745 25.04 -20.28 21.82
CA ARG A 745 25.20 -18.90 22.30
C ARG A 745 24.52 -17.98 21.31
N ILE A 746 23.67 -17.08 21.79
CA ILE A 746 23.04 -16.07 20.95
C ILE A 746 23.57 -14.68 21.32
N GLY A 747 23.58 -13.77 20.34
CA GLY A 747 23.95 -12.39 20.55
C GLY A 747 23.37 -11.47 19.49
N ILE A 748 23.17 -10.22 19.86
CA ILE A 748 22.69 -9.16 18.97
C ILE A 748 23.85 -8.19 18.77
N ASP A 749 24.16 -7.87 17.51
CA ASP A 749 25.21 -6.92 17.13
C ASP A 749 24.57 -5.54 16.86
N PRO A 750 24.70 -4.56 17.77
CA PRO A 750 24.03 -3.27 17.62
C PRO A 750 24.48 -2.51 16.37
N ALA A 751 25.75 -2.66 15.96
CA ALA A 751 26.32 -1.96 14.81
C ALA A 751 25.77 -2.41 13.46
N ARG A 752 24.99 -3.50 13.43
CA ARG A 752 24.43 -4.11 12.23
C ARG A 752 22.91 -4.16 12.21
N GLN A 753 22.24 -3.55 13.19
CA GLN A 753 20.79 -3.44 13.16
C GLN A 753 20.37 -2.42 12.10
N PRO A 754 19.26 -2.65 11.37
CA PRO A 754 18.69 -1.63 10.51
C PRO A 754 18.47 -0.35 11.30
N SER A 755 18.90 0.79 10.74
CA SER A 755 18.51 2.08 11.29
C SER A 755 17.03 2.25 10.98
N VAL A 756 16.20 1.97 11.98
CA VAL A 756 14.80 2.38 11.94
C VAL A 756 14.82 3.85 12.36
N ALA A 757 14.56 4.76 11.43
CA ALA A 757 14.49 6.19 11.74
C ALA A 757 13.23 6.43 12.56
N THR A 758 13.33 6.19 13.86
CA THR A 758 12.31 6.52 14.84
C THR A 758 12.70 7.84 15.48
N ASP A 759 12.52 8.96 14.77
CA ASP A 759 12.48 10.26 15.47
C ASP A 759 11.27 10.33 16.44
N VAL A 760 10.44 9.28 16.46
CA VAL A 760 9.66 8.90 17.64
C VAL A 760 10.51 7.98 18.52
N ARG A 761 11.23 8.52 19.52
CA ARG A 761 11.80 7.68 20.58
C ARG A 761 10.69 6.77 21.14
N PRO A 762 10.77 5.43 21.04
CA PRO A 762 9.94 4.59 21.87
C PRO A 762 10.40 4.85 23.29
N LEU A 763 9.49 5.21 24.17
CA LEU A 763 9.81 5.05 25.57
C LEU A 763 9.41 3.68 26.00
N PHE A 764 10.45 2.86 26.13
CA PHE A 764 10.60 1.79 27.09
C PHE A 764 9.28 1.10 27.43
N MET A 765 9.03 -0.06 26.84
CA MET A 765 8.32 -1.08 27.58
C MET A 765 9.34 -1.93 28.31
N VAL A 766 9.60 -1.56 29.55
CA VAL A 766 9.95 -2.55 30.57
C VAL A 766 8.77 -3.54 30.68
N PRO A 767 8.97 -4.85 30.96
CA PRO A 767 7.92 -5.86 30.94
C PRO A 767 6.63 -5.42 31.64
N LYS A 768 5.54 -5.36 30.86
CA LYS A 768 4.25 -4.69 31.14
C LYS A 768 3.48 -5.07 32.43
N ARG A 769 3.98 -6.01 33.25
CA ARG A 769 3.33 -6.40 34.52
C ARG A 769 4.17 -6.24 35.78
N ALA A 770 5.49 -6.10 35.67
CA ALA A 770 6.35 -6.05 36.88
C ALA A 770 6.52 -4.64 37.47
N ARG A 771 6.08 -3.58 36.76
CA ARG A 771 6.38 -2.18 37.10
C ARG A 771 5.20 -1.19 37.01
N ALA A 772 4.01 -1.65 36.66
CA ALA A 772 2.82 -0.81 36.79
C ALA A 772 2.32 -0.87 38.24
N LEU A 773 1.95 0.27 38.82
CA LEU A 773 1.22 0.26 40.10
C LEU A 773 -0.23 -0.11 39.79
N GLU A 774 -0.69 -1.25 40.32
CA GLU A 774 -2.11 -1.60 40.31
C GLU A 774 -2.87 -0.60 41.18
N ALA A 775 -3.80 0.13 40.56
CA ALA A 775 -4.60 1.18 41.18
C ALA A 775 -6.04 0.74 41.43
N SER A 776 -6.20 -0.48 41.95
CA SER A 776 -7.47 -1.03 42.35
C SER A 776 -8.14 -0.14 43.40
N GLY A 777 -9.23 0.54 42.99
CA GLY A 777 -10.04 1.42 43.84
C GLY A 777 -9.60 2.88 43.89
N GLY A 778 -8.75 3.37 42.99
CA GLY A 778 -8.31 4.77 42.90
C GLY A 778 -7.49 5.27 44.11
N GLY A 779 -6.68 6.31 43.94
CA GLY A 779 -5.89 6.86 45.04
C GLY A 779 -4.72 7.73 44.63
N ARG A 780 -4.05 8.32 45.63
CA ARG A 780 -2.87 9.15 45.45
C ARG A 780 -1.60 8.36 45.80
N TYR A 781 -0.65 8.37 44.87
CA TYR A 781 0.64 7.72 44.95
C TYR A 781 1.74 8.77 45.04
N VAL A 782 2.77 8.54 45.86
CA VAL A 782 3.84 9.50 46.13
C VAL A 782 5.20 8.80 46.09
N HIS A 783 6.21 9.47 45.55
CA HIS A 783 7.60 9.05 45.57
C HIS A 783 8.52 10.25 45.86
N ASP A 784 9.42 10.07 46.84
CA ASP A 784 10.43 11.05 47.24
C ASP A 784 11.81 10.64 46.75
N PHE A 785 12.57 11.60 46.21
CA PHE A 785 13.93 11.36 45.73
C PHE A 785 14.81 12.61 45.87
N THR A 786 16.11 12.40 45.97
CA THR A 786 17.10 13.48 46.17
C THR A 786 17.98 13.62 44.93
N LEU A 787 18.16 14.86 44.46
CA LEU A 787 19.07 15.20 43.37
C LEU A 787 20.37 15.78 43.93
N THR A 788 21.49 15.45 43.30
CA THR A 788 22.82 15.88 43.73
C THR A 788 23.15 17.32 43.33
N SER A 789 22.55 17.82 42.25
CA SER A 789 22.59 19.22 41.84
C SER A 789 21.33 19.56 41.02
N LYS A 790 21.12 20.83 40.69
CA LYS A 790 19.98 21.25 39.85
C LYS A 790 20.03 20.49 38.51
N PRO A 791 18.91 19.97 38.00
CA PRO A 791 18.91 19.23 36.75
C PRO A 791 19.15 20.13 35.54
N ARG A 792 19.96 19.63 34.60
CA ARG A 792 20.15 20.22 33.26
C ARG A 792 19.07 19.74 32.29
N ALA A 793 18.52 18.55 32.53
CA ALA A 793 17.43 17.96 31.76
C ALA A 793 16.70 16.93 32.63
N ALA A 794 15.38 16.85 32.56
CA ALA A 794 14.60 15.85 33.25
C ALA A 794 13.30 15.60 32.49
N ALA A 795 13.04 14.38 32.06
CA ALA A 795 11.78 14.08 31.38
C ALA A 795 11.19 12.77 31.90
N VAL A 796 9.88 12.78 32.12
CA VAL A 796 9.11 11.59 32.49
C VAL A 796 7.97 11.37 31.50
N TRP A 797 7.55 10.12 31.38
CA TRP A 797 6.44 9.68 30.57
C TRP A 797 5.45 9.02 31.50
N VAL A 798 4.22 9.47 31.44
CA VAL A 798 3.17 9.04 32.36
C VAL A 798 1.94 8.58 31.58
N THR A 799 1.35 7.47 32.03
CA THR A 799 0.10 6.92 31.51
C THR A 799 -0.67 6.22 32.63
N ALA A 800 -1.99 6.21 32.54
CA ALA A 800 -2.86 5.53 33.48
C ALA A 800 -4.20 5.16 32.85
N ASP A 801 -4.91 4.20 33.45
CA ASP A 801 -6.28 3.78 33.13
C ASP A 801 -7.12 3.86 34.42
N PRO A 802 -8.22 4.65 34.48
CA PRO A 802 -8.85 5.39 33.38
C PRO A 802 -8.22 6.77 33.08
N GLY A 803 -7.44 7.35 34.00
CA GLY A 803 -6.88 8.71 33.86
C GLY A 803 -5.96 9.06 35.03
N PHE A 804 -5.33 10.25 35.04
CA PHE A 804 -4.45 10.67 36.14
C PHE A 804 -4.31 12.19 36.29
N ARG A 805 -3.88 12.64 37.47
CA ARG A 805 -3.25 13.96 37.71
C ARG A 805 -1.85 13.76 38.29
N LEU A 806 -0.84 14.43 37.76
CA LEU A 806 0.55 14.33 38.21
C LEU A 806 1.01 15.64 38.87
N TYR A 807 1.77 15.51 39.95
CA TYR A 807 2.30 16.59 40.77
C TYR A 807 3.81 16.45 40.94
N VAL A 808 4.55 17.54 40.88
CA VAL A 808 5.98 17.60 41.25
C VAL A 808 6.19 18.76 42.21
N ASN A 809 6.78 18.48 43.37
CA ASN A 809 7.01 19.45 44.44
C ASN A 809 5.75 20.29 44.78
N GLY A 810 4.59 19.63 44.82
CA GLY A 810 3.30 20.25 45.13
C GLY A 810 2.60 20.97 43.97
N LYS A 811 3.25 21.12 42.81
CA LYS A 811 2.65 21.74 41.61
C LYS A 811 2.05 20.68 40.69
N THR A 812 0.84 20.91 40.18
CA THR A 812 0.24 20.08 39.13
C THR A 812 0.98 20.28 37.81
N VAL A 813 1.44 19.20 37.20
CA VAL A 813 2.26 19.24 35.98
C VAL A 813 1.57 18.60 34.77
N ALA A 814 0.60 17.72 35.01
CA ALA A 814 -0.23 17.14 33.96
C ALA A 814 -1.55 16.59 34.52
N ARG A 815 -2.58 16.54 33.66
CA ARG A 815 -3.86 15.89 33.91
C ARG A 815 -4.35 15.16 32.64
N ARG A 816 -5.11 14.07 32.81
CA ARG A 816 -5.84 13.35 31.75
C ARG A 816 -7.16 12.80 32.31
N ALA A 817 -8.25 12.96 31.54
CA ALA A 817 -9.61 12.53 31.90
C ALA A 817 -9.81 11.01 31.74
N ALA A 818 -10.88 10.49 32.33
CA ALA A 818 -11.16 9.05 32.50
C ALA A 818 -11.75 8.35 31.26
N ASP A 819 -12.26 9.11 30.29
CA ASP A 819 -13.04 8.68 29.13
C ASP A 819 -12.21 8.55 27.82
N ASP A 820 -10.94 8.96 27.85
CA ASP A 820 -10.00 8.87 26.72
C ASP A 820 -9.13 7.61 26.83
N VAL A 821 -9.79 6.46 26.78
CA VAL A 821 -9.19 5.14 26.98
C VAL A 821 -8.42 4.74 25.71
N TRP A 822 -7.15 4.36 25.87
CA TRP A 822 -6.26 3.64 24.93
C TRP A 822 -5.17 4.37 24.12
N ARG A 823 -4.98 5.70 24.13
CA ARG A 823 -4.23 6.32 23.00
C ARG A 823 -2.87 7.02 23.16
N GLN A 824 -2.27 7.31 24.33
CA GLN A 824 -0.87 7.84 24.39
C GLN A 824 -0.28 7.99 25.81
N ALA A 825 1.01 7.67 25.99
CA ALA A 825 1.80 8.13 27.14
C ALA A 825 2.24 9.59 26.94
N ARG A 826 2.16 10.43 27.98
CA ARG A 826 2.48 11.86 27.88
C ARG A 826 3.90 12.13 28.39
N ARG A 827 4.76 12.71 27.54
CA ARG A 827 6.06 13.25 27.95
C ARG A 827 5.87 14.55 28.73
N ILE A 828 6.56 14.69 29.86
CA ILE A 828 6.54 15.88 30.70
C ILE A 828 8.00 16.23 31.03
N ASP A 829 8.41 17.45 30.72
CA ASP A 829 9.70 18.00 31.15
C ASP A 829 9.59 18.43 32.62
N LEU A 830 10.39 17.82 33.49
CA LEU A 830 10.45 18.10 34.91
C LEU A 830 11.61 19.04 35.27
N ALA A 831 12.51 19.35 34.33
CA ALA A 831 13.75 20.10 34.64
C ALA A 831 13.47 21.45 35.31
N PRO A 832 12.44 22.22 34.90
CA PRO A 832 12.12 23.51 35.54
C PRO A 832 11.57 23.38 36.96
N LEU A 833 11.09 22.19 37.33
CA LEU A 833 10.28 21.95 38.52
C LEU A 833 11.05 21.24 39.64
N LEU A 834 12.22 20.70 39.29
CA LEU A 834 13.11 19.97 40.18
C LEU A 834 14.24 20.87 40.68
N ARG A 835 14.68 20.64 41.91
CA ARG A 835 15.77 21.37 42.57
C ARG A 835 16.89 20.42 43.02
N GLY A 836 18.10 20.94 43.20
CA GLY A 836 19.13 20.19 43.93
C GLY A 836 18.64 19.91 45.36
N GLY A 837 18.92 18.72 45.90
CA GLY A 837 18.36 18.25 47.17
C GLY A 837 17.03 17.49 47.00
N ALA A 838 16.18 17.53 48.02
CA ALA A 838 14.96 16.72 48.09
C ALA A 838 13.84 17.20 47.14
N ASN A 839 13.22 16.26 46.45
CA ASN A 839 12.10 16.43 45.54
C ASN A 839 11.03 15.36 45.77
N ARG A 840 9.77 15.69 45.47
CA ARG A 840 8.62 14.79 45.55
C ARG A 840 7.86 14.76 44.24
N ILE A 841 7.49 13.57 43.76
CA ILE A 841 6.53 13.38 42.67
C ILE A 841 5.32 12.61 43.19
N ALA A 842 4.12 13.00 42.78
CA ALA A 842 2.89 12.34 43.19
C ALA A 842 1.90 12.21 42.02
N ALA A 843 1.07 11.17 42.02
CA ALA A 843 0.02 10.97 41.03
C ALA A 843 -1.31 10.64 41.71
N SER A 844 -2.41 11.21 41.23
CA SER A 844 -3.77 10.84 41.64
C SER A 844 -4.44 10.09 40.49
N VAL A 845 -4.99 8.91 40.77
CA VAL A 845 -5.66 8.04 39.80
C VAL A 845 -7.13 7.88 40.24
N PRO A 846 -8.12 8.10 39.35
CA PRO A 846 -9.54 8.07 39.70
C PRO A 846 -10.01 6.72 40.27
N THR A 847 -11.06 6.77 41.10
CA THR A 847 -11.76 5.63 41.72
C THR A 847 -12.74 5.01 40.73
N THR A 848 -12.24 4.32 39.70
CA THR A 848 -13.05 3.37 38.94
C THR A 848 -12.38 2.00 38.97
N ASN A 849 -13.11 0.93 38.65
CA ASN A 849 -12.64 -0.47 38.72
C ASN A 849 -11.20 -0.69 38.21
N ALA A 850 -10.50 -1.67 38.81
CA ALA A 850 -9.12 -2.12 38.52
C ALA A 850 -8.36 -1.38 37.39
N GLY A 851 -7.69 -0.28 37.75
CA GLY A 851 -6.86 0.52 36.86
C GLY A 851 -5.36 0.32 37.08
N TRP A 852 -4.52 0.92 36.23
CA TRP A 852 -3.05 0.87 36.36
C TRP A 852 -2.44 2.26 36.13
N PHE A 853 -1.31 2.56 36.78
CA PHE A 853 -0.52 3.78 36.60
C PHE A 853 0.95 3.44 36.35
N LEU A 854 1.55 4.08 35.35
CA LEU A 854 2.95 3.92 34.98
C LEU A 854 3.58 5.30 34.76
N LEU A 855 4.73 5.54 35.40
CA LEU A 855 5.57 6.72 35.18
C LEU A 855 7.02 6.28 35.04
N GLN A 856 7.67 6.64 33.93
CA GLN A 856 9.07 6.31 33.66
C GLN A 856 9.83 7.51 33.15
N GLY A 857 11.08 7.71 33.56
CA GLY A 857 11.92 8.80 33.08
C GLY A 857 13.28 8.90 33.74
N GLU A 858 14.07 9.86 33.29
CA GLU A 858 15.41 10.12 33.82
C GLU A 858 15.63 11.62 34.07
N VAL A 859 16.37 11.93 35.14
CA VAL A 859 16.79 13.26 35.56
C VAL A 859 18.31 13.34 35.48
N GLN A 860 18.84 14.20 34.63
CA GLN A 860 20.28 14.49 34.53
C GLN A 860 20.63 15.75 35.32
N CYS A 861 21.46 15.60 36.34
CA CYS A 861 21.98 16.67 37.19
C CYS A 861 23.10 17.47 36.47
N ALA A 862 23.38 18.69 36.90
CA ALA A 862 24.42 19.54 36.30
C ALA A 862 25.86 19.01 36.52
N ASP A 863 26.10 18.31 37.64
CA ASP A 863 27.31 17.48 37.87
C ASP A 863 27.33 16.19 36.99
N GLY A 864 26.32 16.09 36.12
CA GLY A 864 25.99 15.06 35.16
C GLY A 864 25.30 13.82 35.73
N LYS A 865 25.09 13.72 37.06
CA LYS A 865 24.55 12.48 37.68
C LYS A 865 23.13 12.19 37.19
N THR A 866 22.85 10.93 36.86
CA THR A 866 21.53 10.53 36.38
C THR A 866 20.74 9.84 37.48
N VAL A 867 19.52 10.31 37.74
CA VAL A 867 18.54 9.69 38.65
C VAL A 867 17.37 9.17 37.81
N ARG A 868 17.00 7.90 37.98
CA ARG A 868 15.86 7.29 37.29
C ARG A 868 14.60 7.44 38.13
N LEU A 869 13.47 7.68 37.46
CA LEU A 869 12.14 7.72 38.04
C LEU A 869 11.31 6.63 37.36
N ASP A 870 10.93 5.57 38.07
CA ASP A 870 10.11 4.47 37.57
C ASP A 870 9.05 4.11 38.62
N THR A 871 7.84 3.74 38.19
CA THR A 871 6.87 3.11 39.08
C THR A 871 7.34 1.68 39.35
N GLY A 872 7.60 1.35 40.61
CA GLY A 872 8.19 0.07 41.00
C GLY A 872 9.20 0.21 42.14
N ASP A 873 9.88 1.35 42.22
CA ASP A 873 10.83 1.68 43.30
C ASP A 873 10.24 2.76 44.22
N GLY A 874 9.88 2.40 45.45
CA GLY A 874 9.60 3.37 46.52
C GLY A 874 8.38 4.29 46.35
N TRP A 875 7.40 3.92 45.52
CA TRP A 875 6.10 4.62 45.45
C TRP A 875 5.13 4.07 46.50
N GLY A 876 4.56 4.93 47.36
CA GLY A 876 3.57 4.57 48.38
C GLY A 876 2.18 5.17 48.10
N ARG A 877 1.11 4.45 48.46
CA ARG A 877 -0.28 4.96 48.41
C ARG A 877 -0.57 5.76 49.70
N SER A 878 -1.07 6.98 49.59
CA SER A 878 -1.47 7.80 50.75
C SER A 878 -2.95 7.59 51.08
N THR A 879 -3.30 7.38 52.35
CA THR A 879 -4.69 7.34 52.85
C THR A 879 -5.15 8.75 53.30
N PRO A 880 -6.37 9.20 53.01
CA PRO A 880 -6.90 10.46 53.55
C PRO A 880 -7.27 10.32 55.03
N GLU A 881 -6.83 11.23 55.89
CA GLU A 881 -7.37 11.36 57.25
C GLU A 881 -8.72 12.11 57.24
N SER A 882 -9.63 11.67 58.09
CA SER A 882 -10.94 12.26 58.32
C SER A 882 -10.85 13.66 58.93
N GLY A 883 -11.20 14.71 58.20
CA GLY A 883 -11.47 16.04 58.77
C GLY A 883 -11.06 17.26 57.94
N GLU A 884 -11.31 17.31 56.63
CA GLU A 884 -11.07 18.53 55.85
C GLU A 884 -12.11 19.64 56.17
N LEU A 885 -11.63 20.85 56.49
CA LEU A 885 -12.44 22.05 56.73
C LEU A 885 -12.85 22.70 55.40
N GLU A 886 -14.13 23.07 55.26
CA GLU A 886 -14.69 23.63 54.01
C GLU A 886 -14.05 24.97 53.60
N PRO A 887 -13.71 25.18 52.32
CA PRO A 887 -12.94 26.34 51.86
C PRO A 887 -13.75 27.62 51.68
N VAL A 888 -15.09 27.54 51.67
CA VAL A 888 -16.03 28.66 51.56
C VAL A 888 -17.27 28.41 52.41
N GLY A 889 -18.09 29.45 52.56
CA GLY A 889 -19.41 29.36 53.19
C GLY A 889 -20.51 28.91 52.23
N SER A 890 -21.76 29.08 52.66
CA SER A 890 -22.94 28.72 51.86
C SER A 890 -23.09 29.60 50.63
N TRP A 891 -23.80 29.11 49.61
CA TRP A 891 -24.23 29.93 48.47
C TRP A 891 -25.29 30.94 48.95
N ILE A 892 -25.02 32.23 48.77
CA ILE A 892 -25.88 33.35 49.19
C ILE A 892 -26.26 34.24 48.00
N TRP A 893 -27.43 34.88 48.05
CA TRP A 893 -27.90 35.82 47.02
C TRP A 893 -28.94 36.81 47.57
N SER A 894 -29.57 37.63 46.72
CA SER A 894 -30.77 38.41 47.06
C SER A 894 -32.00 37.51 47.26
N ALA A 895 -33.01 38.00 48.00
CA ALA A 895 -34.21 37.22 48.35
C ALA A 895 -35.01 36.72 47.13
N ALA A 896 -34.99 37.46 46.03
CA ALA A 896 -35.52 37.04 44.74
C ALA A 896 -34.40 37.02 43.70
N THR A 897 -34.38 35.98 42.85
CA THR A 897 -33.45 35.85 41.72
C THR A 897 -34.15 36.23 40.42
N ARG A 898 -33.49 37.00 39.55
CA ARG A 898 -33.98 37.35 38.21
C ARG A 898 -32.90 37.08 37.16
N PRO A 899 -33.24 36.78 35.90
CA PRO A 899 -32.26 36.69 34.82
C PRO A 899 -31.51 38.02 34.63
N ASN A 900 -30.24 37.96 34.24
CA ASN A 900 -29.33 39.10 34.07
C ASN A 900 -29.27 40.04 35.29
N GLN A 901 -29.33 39.47 36.50
CA GLN A 901 -29.32 40.22 37.74
C GLN A 901 -27.90 40.33 38.29
N THR A 902 -27.52 41.56 38.66
CA THR A 902 -26.33 41.84 39.45
C THR A 902 -26.72 42.15 40.89
N VAL A 903 -26.00 41.54 41.83
CA VAL A 903 -26.12 41.79 43.26
C VAL A 903 -24.78 42.22 43.80
N TRP A 904 -24.80 43.26 44.63
CA TRP A 904 -23.64 43.76 45.35
C TRP A 904 -23.73 43.29 46.80
N ALA A 905 -22.75 42.48 47.22
CA ALA A 905 -22.69 41.85 48.53
C ALA A 905 -21.54 42.43 49.37
N ARG A 906 -21.76 42.65 50.66
CA ARG A 906 -20.77 43.23 51.57
C ARG A 906 -20.76 42.53 52.92
N ARG A 907 -19.56 42.44 53.51
CA ARG A 907 -19.35 41.96 54.88
C ARG A 907 -18.23 42.74 55.56
N ALA A 908 -18.59 43.45 56.62
CA ALA A 908 -17.64 44.03 57.55
C ALA A 908 -17.19 43.00 58.59
N PHE A 909 -15.90 43.04 58.97
CA PHE A 909 -15.32 42.20 60.00
C PHE A 909 -14.08 42.85 60.61
N ASP A 910 -13.86 42.63 61.91
CA ASP A 910 -12.70 43.15 62.63
C ASP A 910 -11.61 42.08 62.79
N LEU A 911 -10.36 42.49 62.61
CA LEU A 911 -9.18 41.67 62.88
C LEU A 911 -8.47 42.15 64.16
N PRO A 912 -7.86 41.23 64.93
CA PRO A 912 -7.13 41.59 66.14
C PRO A 912 -6.02 42.62 65.86
N THR A 913 -5.90 43.63 66.71
CA THR A 913 -4.89 44.70 66.58
C THR A 913 -3.53 44.31 67.16
N ASP A 914 -3.48 43.22 67.94
CA ASP A 914 -2.31 42.72 68.67
C ASP A 914 -1.57 41.58 67.95
N ALA A 915 -2.00 41.19 66.74
CA ALA A 915 -1.43 40.06 66.01
C ALA A 915 -1.18 40.38 64.53
N ALA A 916 0.06 40.21 64.07
CA ALA A 916 0.42 40.39 62.66
C ALA A 916 -0.12 39.26 61.78
N ILE A 917 -0.62 39.62 60.59
CA ILE A 917 -1.17 38.67 59.62
C ILE A 917 -0.02 37.98 58.88
N ARG A 918 0.06 36.65 59.01
CA ARG A 918 1.03 35.81 58.31
C ARG A 918 0.55 35.46 56.90
N THR A 919 -0.70 35.02 56.78
CA THR A 919 -1.34 34.59 55.53
C THR A 919 -2.78 35.08 55.48
N ALA A 920 -3.27 35.51 54.32
CA ALA A 920 -4.70 35.76 54.13
C ALA A 920 -5.12 35.44 52.69
N VAL A 921 -6.05 34.49 52.54
CA VAL A 921 -6.53 34.05 51.23
C VAL A 921 -8.05 34.19 51.18
N ALA A 922 -8.56 34.82 50.13
CA ALA A 922 -9.98 34.89 49.82
C ALA A 922 -10.30 33.92 48.67
N SER A 923 -11.17 32.96 48.90
CA SER A 923 -11.65 32.00 47.90
C SER A 923 -13.13 32.23 47.62
N LEU A 924 -13.51 32.43 46.36
CA LEU A 924 -14.90 32.70 45.99
C LEU A 924 -15.29 32.10 44.64
N SER A 925 -16.58 31.85 44.46
CA SER A 925 -17.22 31.61 43.16
C SER A 925 -18.62 32.22 43.14
N ALA A 926 -19.08 32.65 41.96
CA ALA A 926 -20.43 33.14 41.75
C ALA A 926 -20.98 32.69 40.39
N ASP A 927 -22.27 32.36 40.34
CA ASP A 927 -23.00 32.13 39.09
C ASP A 927 -23.39 33.48 38.47
N ASN A 928 -22.81 33.97 37.36
CA ASN A 928 -21.75 33.42 36.50
C ASN A 928 -20.38 34.07 36.71
N ARG A 929 -20.35 35.26 37.33
CA ARG A 929 -19.15 36.09 37.47
C ARG A 929 -19.14 36.92 38.74
N PHE A 930 -17.95 37.24 39.24
CA PHE A 930 -17.80 38.19 40.33
C PHE A 930 -16.55 39.07 40.21
N THR A 931 -16.57 40.20 40.91
CA THR A 931 -15.40 41.02 41.23
C THR A 931 -15.32 41.25 42.74
N LEU A 932 -14.13 41.10 43.32
CA LEU A 932 -13.84 41.25 44.76
C LEU A 932 -13.05 42.54 45.04
N TRP A 933 -13.47 43.24 46.09
CA TRP A 933 -12.74 44.33 46.74
C TRP A 933 -12.56 44.03 48.22
N ILE A 934 -11.40 44.43 48.75
CA ILE A 934 -11.10 44.43 50.19
C ILE A 934 -10.72 45.86 50.57
N ASN A 935 -11.46 46.45 51.50
CA ASN A 935 -11.28 47.82 51.97
C ASN A 935 -11.20 48.86 50.83
N GLY A 936 -12.15 48.85 49.90
CA GLY A 936 -12.16 49.74 48.73
C GLY A 936 -11.17 49.35 47.62
N LYS A 937 -10.16 48.52 47.90
CA LYS A 937 -9.15 48.09 46.91
C LYS A 937 -9.64 46.88 46.11
N ARG A 938 -9.71 47.02 44.78
CA ARG A 938 -10.03 45.92 43.86
C ARG A 938 -8.95 44.85 43.91
N ILE A 939 -9.34 43.60 44.21
CA ILE A 939 -8.44 42.45 44.31
C ILE A 939 -8.42 41.67 42.99
N GLY A 940 -9.59 41.38 42.41
CA GLY A 940 -9.67 40.58 41.20
C GLY A 940 -11.11 40.25 40.80
N SER A 941 -11.28 39.68 39.61
CA SER A 941 -12.56 39.21 39.08
C SER A 941 -12.41 37.84 38.42
N HIS A 942 -13.49 37.07 38.34
CA HIS A 942 -13.48 35.72 37.77
C HIS A 942 -14.76 35.37 37.02
N GLU A 943 -14.59 34.60 35.93
CA GLU A 943 -15.57 33.92 35.07
C GLU A 943 -14.91 32.59 34.64
N PRO A 944 -15.55 31.40 34.63
CA PRO A 944 -16.94 31.05 34.99
C PRO A 944 -17.10 30.47 36.42
N TRP A 945 -18.34 30.20 36.84
CA TRP A 945 -18.71 29.74 38.19
C TRP A 945 -18.23 28.33 38.59
N MET A 946 -17.84 27.50 37.63
CA MET A 946 -17.48 26.09 37.84
C MET A 946 -16.12 25.87 38.55
N GLU A 947 -15.46 26.94 38.99
CA GLU A 947 -14.18 26.88 39.70
C GLU A 947 -14.19 27.83 40.91
N LEU A 948 -13.41 27.48 41.94
CA LEU A 948 -13.19 28.33 43.11
C LEU A 948 -11.93 29.18 42.91
N ALA A 949 -12.08 30.48 42.71
CA ALA A 949 -10.96 31.39 42.51
C ALA A 949 -10.40 31.86 43.86
N SER A 950 -9.08 31.72 44.06
CA SER A 950 -8.39 32.11 45.28
C SER A 950 -7.41 33.27 45.07
N PHE A 951 -7.48 34.28 45.94
CA PHE A 951 -6.65 35.48 45.90
C PHE A 951 -5.90 35.67 47.22
N ASP A 952 -4.61 36.01 47.15
CA ASP A 952 -3.89 36.52 48.32
C ASP A 952 -4.35 37.96 48.59
N ILE A 953 -4.96 38.17 49.75
CA ILE A 953 -5.50 39.47 50.18
C ILE A 953 -4.74 40.08 51.35
N ARG A 954 -3.62 39.47 51.78
CA ARG A 954 -2.87 39.91 52.98
C ARG A 954 -2.50 41.38 52.91
N GLY A 955 -2.05 41.85 51.73
CA GLY A 955 -1.66 43.24 51.52
C GLY A 955 -2.81 44.25 51.43
N ALA A 956 -4.07 43.81 51.48
CA ALA A 956 -5.25 44.66 51.45
C ALA A 956 -5.98 44.75 52.81
N LEU A 957 -5.60 43.89 53.76
CA LEU A 957 -6.16 43.88 55.11
C LEU A 957 -5.34 44.79 56.05
N ARG A 958 -6.01 45.29 57.09
CA ARG A 958 -5.40 46.09 58.16
C ARG A 958 -5.84 45.59 59.53
N PRO A 959 -5.06 45.80 60.60
CA PRO A 959 -5.53 45.50 61.96
C PRO A 959 -6.78 46.33 62.29
N GLY A 960 -7.74 45.77 63.03
CA GLY A 960 -9.04 46.40 63.29
C GLY A 960 -10.04 46.22 62.15
N HIS A 961 -10.79 47.27 61.81
CA HIS A 961 -11.96 47.17 60.93
C HIS A 961 -11.62 46.98 59.45
N ASN A 962 -12.22 45.94 58.86
CA ASN A 962 -12.10 45.58 57.45
C ASN A 962 -13.47 45.33 56.80
N THR A 963 -13.51 45.40 55.48
CA THR A 963 -14.68 45.14 54.66
C THR A 963 -14.29 44.28 53.46
N ALA A 964 -15.07 43.23 53.21
CA ALA A 964 -15.10 42.54 51.92
C ALA A 964 -16.36 42.95 51.14
N ALA A 965 -16.18 43.35 49.89
CA ALA A 965 -17.23 43.79 48.99
C ALA A 965 -17.13 43.01 47.68
N VAL A 966 -18.25 42.48 47.19
CA VAL A 966 -18.32 41.61 46.01
C VAL A 966 -19.46 42.06 45.12
N GLU A 967 -19.15 42.38 43.87
CA GLU A 967 -20.15 42.50 42.82
C GLU A 967 -20.27 41.15 42.14
N ALA A 968 -21.46 40.55 42.15
CA ALA A 968 -21.72 39.25 41.53
C ALA A 968 -22.87 39.37 40.53
N SER A 969 -22.69 38.84 39.32
CA SER A 969 -23.70 38.92 38.26
C SER A 969 -24.05 37.53 37.74
N ASN A 970 -25.34 37.29 37.58
CA ASN A 970 -25.93 36.07 37.06
C ASN A 970 -26.64 36.35 35.72
N ASP A 971 -26.35 35.57 34.69
CA ASP A 971 -26.90 35.75 33.35
C ASP A 971 -28.31 35.14 33.23
N ASP A 972 -28.54 33.94 33.74
CA ASP A 972 -29.87 33.29 33.79
C ASP A 972 -30.01 32.24 34.91
N GLY A 973 -31.21 31.70 35.13
CA GLY A 973 -31.40 30.58 36.06
C GLY A 973 -31.24 30.90 37.56
N LEU A 974 -30.84 29.89 38.35
CA LEU A 974 -30.57 30.03 39.78
C LEU A 974 -29.24 30.74 40.00
N ALA A 975 -29.18 31.69 40.93
CA ALA A 975 -27.98 32.48 41.20
C ALA A 975 -27.43 32.21 42.60
N GLY A 976 -26.11 32.36 42.76
CA GLY A 976 -25.47 32.25 44.07
C GLY A 976 -24.03 32.73 44.08
N LEU A 977 -23.61 33.27 45.22
CA LEU A 977 -22.23 33.62 45.57
C LEU A 977 -21.78 32.78 46.77
N ALA A 978 -20.66 32.08 46.66
CA ALA A 978 -19.99 31.42 47.79
C ALA A 978 -18.61 32.05 48.01
N ALA A 979 -18.30 32.39 49.27
CA ALA A 979 -17.08 33.09 49.63
C ALA A 979 -16.47 32.55 50.93
N GLY A 980 -15.15 32.61 51.04
CA GLY A 980 -14.40 32.22 52.22
C GLY A 980 -13.07 32.96 52.32
N ILE A 981 -12.91 33.80 53.34
CA ILE A 981 -11.66 34.45 53.69
C ILE A 981 -11.03 33.71 54.86
N HIS A 982 -9.81 33.23 54.67
CA HIS A 982 -9.04 32.47 55.65
C HIS A 982 -7.76 33.23 55.99
N ILE A 983 -7.61 33.60 57.27
CA ILE A 983 -6.52 34.42 57.76
C ILE A 983 -5.76 33.65 58.84
N GLY A 984 -4.44 33.58 58.70
CA GLY A 984 -3.53 33.05 59.70
C GLY A 984 -2.62 34.15 60.24
N PHE A 985 -2.47 34.20 61.56
CA PHE A 985 -1.62 35.17 62.25
C PHE A 985 -0.26 34.54 62.61
N GLU A 986 0.75 35.36 62.84
CA GLU A 986 2.10 34.88 63.19
C GLU A 986 2.15 34.17 64.55
N ASN A 987 1.28 34.56 65.48
CA ASN A 987 1.13 33.89 66.77
C ASN A 987 0.35 32.56 66.69
N GLY A 988 0.04 32.08 65.49
CA GLY A 988 -0.65 30.81 65.25
C GLY A 988 -2.18 30.88 65.31
N ARG A 989 -2.78 32.01 65.70
CA ARG A 989 -4.25 32.19 65.64
C ARG A 989 -4.73 32.16 64.19
N THR A 990 -6.01 31.83 63.98
CA THR A 990 -6.67 31.92 62.67
C THR A 990 -8.02 32.63 62.78
N ALA A 991 -8.45 33.27 61.70
CA ALA A 991 -9.78 33.86 61.55
C ALA A 991 -10.40 33.44 60.22
N ARG A 992 -11.71 33.25 60.21
CA ARG A 992 -12.48 32.80 59.04
C ARG A 992 -13.73 33.64 58.87
N ILE A 993 -13.93 34.15 57.66
CA ILE A 993 -15.13 34.89 57.27
C ILE A 993 -15.72 34.18 56.07
N LEU A 994 -16.79 33.45 56.31
CA LEU A 994 -17.46 32.63 55.30
C LEU A 994 -18.76 33.32 54.84
N SER A 995 -19.21 33.03 53.62
CA SER A 995 -20.51 33.48 53.14
C SER A 995 -21.65 32.81 53.89
N ASP A 996 -22.55 33.62 54.43
CA ASP A 996 -23.77 33.23 55.12
C ASP A 996 -24.75 34.42 55.14
N THR A 997 -25.86 34.29 55.87
CA THR A 997 -26.90 35.32 55.95
C THR A 997 -26.47 36.59 56.72
N SER A 998 -25.24 36.63 57.27
CA SER A 998 -24.69 37.84 57.91
C SER A 998 -24.08 38.83 56.93
N TRP A 999 -23.94 38.44 55.65
CA TRP A 999 -23.61 39.34 54.55
C TRP A 999 -24.81 40.22 54.20
N ARG A 1000 -24.55 41.43 53.70
CA ARG A 1000 -25.56 42.39 53.25
C ARG A 1000 -25.57 42.48 51.73
N VAL A 1001 -26.74 42.58 51.12
CA VAL A 1001 -26.91 42.60 49.66
C VAL A 1001 -27.89 43.69 49.21
N THR A 1002 -27.63 44.27 48.04
CA THR A 1002 -28.54 45.16 47.29
C THR A 1002 -28.46 44.87 45.80
N ASP A 1003 -29.50 45.22 45.06
CA ASP A 1003 -29.51 45.28 43.58
C ASP A 1003 -29.41 46.72 43.04
N GLN A 1004 -29.27 47.71 43.93
CA GLN A 1004 -29.02 49.11 43.61
C GLN A 1004 -27.95 49.69 44.55
N PRO A 1005 -26.67 49.66 44.17
CA PRO A 1005 -25.59 50.09 45.06
C PRO A 1005 -25.44 51.61 45.03
N GLU A 1006 -25.18 52.20 46.20
CA GLU A 1006 -24.81 53.61 46.30
C GLU A 1006 -23.32 53.84 45.95
N PRO A 1007 -22.93 55.05 45.51
CA PRO A 1007 -21.53 55.39 45.31
C PRO A 1007 -20.69 55.12 46.57
N ALA A 1008 -19.46 54.65 46.38
CA ALA A 1008 -18.51 54.28 47.45
C ALA A 1008 -18.92 53.11 48.37
N TRP A 1009 -19.91 52.28 47.99
CA TRP A 1009 -20.34 51.09 48.75
C TRP A 1009 -19.21 50.08 49.08
N MET A 1010 -18.12 50.07 48.30
CA MET A 1010 -16.95 49.20 48.49
C MET A 1010 -16.01 49.69 49.60
N GLU A 1011 -16.12 50.95 50.01
CA GLU A 1011 -15.22 51.59 50.96
C GLU A 1011 -15.51 51.13 52.41
N PRO A 1012 -14.49 51.01 53.28
CA PRO A 1012 -14.69 50.56 54.66
C PRO A 1012 -15.66 51.40 55.48
N ALA A 1013 -15.75 52.70 55.21
CA ALA A 1013 -16.56 53.65 55.98
C ALA A 1013 -18.04 53.69 55.56
N PHE A 1014 -18.43 52.95 54.51
CA PHE A 1014 -19.83 52.91 54.07
C PHE A 1014 -20.73 52.25 55.12
N ASP A 1015 -21.93 52.78 55.34
CA ASP A 1015 -22.93 52.21 56.25
C ASP A 1015 -23.95 51.41 55.44
N ASP A 1016 -23.89 50.07 55.54
CA ASP A 1016 -24.74 49.15 54.79
C ASP A 1016 -25.93 48.63 55.62
N ARG A 1017 -26.24 49.25 56.76
CA ARG A 1017 -27.31 48.78 57.65
C ARG A 1017 -28.70 48.84 57.02
N HIS A 1018 -28.91 49.73 56.04
CA HIS A 1018 -30.15 49.80 55.27
C HIS A 1018 -30.23 48.75 54.15
N TRP A 1019 -29.12 48.08 53.80
CA TRP A 1019 -29.13 46.96 52.86
C TRP A 1019 -29.75 45.72 53.51
N HIS A 1020 -30.39 44.89 52.68
CA HIS A 1020 -31.04 43.68 53.15
C HIS A 1020 -29.99 42.59 53.49
N PRO A 1021 -30.23 41.73 54.49
CA PRO A 1021 -29.42 40.54 54.70
C PRO A 1021 -29.45 39.61 53.48
N ALA A 1022 -28.34 38.93 53.20
CA ALA A 1022 -28.26 37.93 52.15
C ALA A 1022 -29.14 36.72 52.49
N THR A 1023 -29.79 36.14 51.48
CA THR A 1023 -30.54 34.89 51.62
C THR A 1023 -29.65 33.71 51.28
N ARG A 1024 -29.68 32.65 52.11
CA ARG A 1024 -28.95 31.41 51.82
C ARG A 1024 -29.71 30.61 50.76
N VAL A 1025 -29.11 30.43 49.59
CA VAL A 1025 -29.72 29.72 48.45
C VAL A 1025 -29.43 28.22 48.51
N ALA A 1026 -28.21 27.82 48.87
CA ALA A 1026 -27.84 26.41 49.06
C ALA A 1026 -26.65 26.26 50.03
N ALA A 1027 -26.50 25.08 50.65
CA ALA A 1027 -25.27 24.74 51.36
C ALA A 1027 -24.12 24.54 50.35
N TYR A 1028 -22.87 24.78 50.77
CA TYR A 1028 -21.71 24.48 49.92
C TYR A 1028 -21.66 22.98 49.60
N GLY A 1029 -21.49 22.63 48.33
CA GLY A 1029 -21.59 21.24 47.86
C GLY A 1029 -22.97 20.80 47.37
N ALA A 1030 -24.01 21.62 47.56
CA ALA A 1030 -25.39 21.31 47.16
C ALA A 1030 -25.90 22.24 46.04
N GLY A 1031 -27.05 21.93 45.44
CA GLY A 1031 -27.57 22.63 44.26
C GLY A 1031 -26.84 22.22 42.97
N PRO A 1032 -27.02 22.93 41.84
CA PRO A 1032 -26.34 22.60 40.58
C PRO A 1032 -24.82 22.79 40.62
N TRP A 1033 -24.30 23.48 41.65
CA TRP A 1033 -22.91 23.91 41.70
C TRP A 1033 -21.93 22.87 42.27
N GLY A 1034 -22.40 21.91 43.08
CA GLY A 1034 -21.57 20.84 43.64
C GLY A 1034 -20.44 21.31 44.57
N ARG A 1035 -19.46 20.43 44.84
CA ARG A 1035 -18.23 20.73 45.61
C ARG A 1035 -17.05 20.95 44.66
N PHE A 1036 -16.29 22.02 44.87
CA PHE A 1036 -15.00 22.23 44.19
C PHE A 1036 -13.85 21.72 45.06
N GLU A 1037 -12.85 21.06 44.46
CA GLU A 1037 -11.60 20.70 45.15
C GLU A 1037 -10.69 21.95 45.23
N THR A 1038 -10.23 22.30 46.44
CA THR A 1038 -9.34 23.46 46.64
C THR A 1038 -8.02 23.32 45.90
N ALA A 1039 -7.69 24.32 45.09
CA ALA A 1039 -6.49 24.35 44.27
C ALA A 1039 -5.40 25.26 44.84
N THR A 1040 -4.88 25.05 46.07
CA THR A 1040 -3.60 25.68 46.49
C THR A 1040 -2.84 24.87 47.54
N GLY A 1041 -1.58 24.55 47.24
CA GLY A 1041 -0.65 23.85 48.14
C GLY A 1041 0.02 24.74 49.17
N ILE A 1042 -0.57 24.84 50.36
CA ILE A 1042 0.15 25.17 51.60
C ILE A 1042 -0.25 24.11 52.64
N ALA A 1043 0.51 23.02 52.70
CA ALA A 1043 0.37 22.04 53.78
C ALA A 1043 0.95 22.62 55.08
N PRO A 1044 0.37 22.36 56.26
CA PRO A 1044 1.10 22.53 57.52
C PRO A 1044 2.35 21.65 57.49
N GLU A 1045 3.44 22.08 58.15
CA GLU A 1045 4.69 21.33 58.21
C GLU A 1045 4.44 19.94 58.83
N TRP A 1046 4.74 18.89 58.07
CA TRP A 1046 4.74 17.50 58.53
C TRP A 1046 6.18 17.09 58.81
N THR A 1047 6.51 16.74 60.05
CA THR A 1047 7.79 16.10 60.38
C THR A 1047 7.67 14.60 60.29
N TRP A 1048 8.37 13.93 59.37
CA TRP A 1048 8.52 12.46 59.37
C TRP A 1048 9.89 12.00 58.83
N THR A 1049 10.39 10.91 59.42
CA THR A 1049 11.76 10.37 59.39
C THR A 1049 12.06 9.55 58.13
N ALA A 1050 13.28 9.68 57.60
CA ALA A 1050 13.76 8.97 56.41
C ALA A 1050 14.27 7.55 56.73
N VAL A 1051 13.96 6.58 55.87
CA VAL A 1051 14.68 5.29 55.77
C VAL A 1051 15.55 5.34 54.52
N SER A 1052 16.85 5.16 54.69
CA SER A 1052 17.84 5.22 53.61
C SER A 1052 18.25 3.82 53.14
N GLY A 1053 18.46 3.67 51.83
CA GLY A 1053 19.08 2.50 51.20
C GLY A 1053 20.05 2.96 50.10
N PRO A 1054 21.20 2.27 49.89
CA PRO A 1054 22.40 2.88 49.28
C PRO A 1054 22.40 2.92 47.75
N ALA A 1055 23.12 3.94 47.25
CA ALA A 1055 23.31 4.29 45.85
C ALA A 1055 24.40 3.47 45.13
N TRP A 1056 24.27 3.31 43.80
CA TRP A 1056 25.38 3.00 42.89
C TRP A 1056 25.32 3.81 41.59
N THR A 1057 26.50 3.91 40.97
CA THR A 1057 27.06 4.98 40.15
C THR A 1057 26.89 4.82 38.62
N ARG A 1058 27.18 5.91 37.88
CA ARG A 1058 26.99 6.10 36.42
C ARG A 1058 28.01 5.39 35.53
N ALA A 1059 27.61 5.17 34.27
CA ALA A 1059 28.49 5.30 33.10
C ALA A 1059 27.75 5.96 31.92
N THR A 1060 28.49 6.75 31.14
CA THR A 1060 28.08 7.66 30.06
C THR A 1060 28.13 7.04 28.65
N ALA A 1061 27.11 7.40 27.86
CA ALA A 1061 27.07 7.68 26.41
C ALA A 1061 27.43 6.62 25.35
N VAL A 1062 26.59 6.66 24.30
CA VAL A 1062 26.72 6.25 22.88
C VAL A 1062 26.32 4.81 22.52
N ASP A 1063 25.38 4.74 21.56
CA ASP A 1063 24.88 3.62 20.76
C ASP A 1063 24.32 2.40 21.50
N ARG A 1064 22.99 2.20 21.49
CA ARG A 1064 22.39 0.84 21.53
C ARG A 1064 20.88 0.78 21.27
N LEU A 1065 20.54 -0.42 20.79
CA LEU A 1065 19.27 -1.17 20.71
C LEU A 1065 18.08 -0.63 21.52
N PRO A 1066 16.83 -0.93 21.08
CA PRO A 1066 15.64 -0.76 21.91
C PRO A 1066 15.89 -1.33 23.32
N ASP A 1067 15.61 -0.55 24.35
CA ASP A 1067 15.94 -0.84 25.76
C ASP A 1067 15.27 -2.11 26.34
N ASP A 1068 14.44 -2.77 25.53
CA ASP A 1068 13.68 -3.99 25.76
C ASP A 1068 14.42 -5.28 25.35
N VAL A 1069 15.61 -5.22 24.74
CA VAL A 1069 16.48 -6.42 24.66
C VAL A 1069 17.04 -6.68 26.06
N PRO A 1070 16.70 -7.79 26.75
CA PRO A 1070 17.22 -8.05 28.08
C PRO A 1070 18.76 -8.01 28.05
N SER A 1071 19.40 -7.30 28.97
CA SER A 1071 20.88 -7.25 29.06
C SER A 1071 21.52 -8.64 29.09
N ALA A 1072 20.76 -9.64 29.57
CA ALA A 1072 21.10 -11.06 29.54
C ALA A 1072 21.29 -11.64 28.12
N MET A 1073 20.56 -11.15 27.11
CA MET A 1073 20.61 -11.64 25.71
C MET A 1073 21.78 -11.10 24.90
N LEU A 1074 22.50 -10.07 25.38
CA LEU A 1074 23.69 -9.57 24.69
C LEU A 1074 24.72 -10.70 24.47
N ARG A 1075 24.76 -11.70 25.36
CA ARG A 1075 25.49 -12.99 25.24
C ARG A 1075 24.82 -14.10 26.07
N ALA A 1076 23.60 -14.52 25.73
CA ALA A 1076 22.92 -15.61 26.45
C ALA A 1076 23.30 -17.01 25.90
N GLN A 1077 23.32 -18.02 26.78
CA GLN A 1077 23.26 -19.42 26.37
C GLN A 1077 21.79 -19.87 26.37
N VAL A 1078 21.31 -20.43 25.25
CA VAL A 1078 19.97 -21.02 25.16
C VAL A 1078 20.06 -22.54 25.18
N ARG A 1079 19.14 -23.15 25.94
CA ARG A 1079 19.07 -24.62 26.09
C ARG A 1079 18.45 -25.30 24.86
N SER A 1080 17.61 -24.59 24.11
CA SER A 1080 16.98 -25.06 22.88
C SER A 1080 16.92 -23.94 21.83
N LEU A 1081 16.94 -24.34 20.56
CA LEU A 1081 16.60 -23.50 19.42
C LEU A 1081 15.07 -23.32 19.39
N ASP A 1082 14.59 -22.08 19.38
CA ASP A 1082 13.16 -21.75 19.50
C ASP A 1082 12.86 -20.38 18.87
N GLY A 1083 11.58 -20.02 18.84
CA GLY A 1083 11.07 -18.75 18.34
C GLY A 1083 11.44 -17.57 19.23
N TRP A 1084 11.78 -16.45 18.60
CA TRP A 1084 12.18 -15.19 19.24
C TRP A 1084 11.08 -14.62 20.13
N LEU A 1085 9.79 -14.89 19.81
CA LEU A 1085 8.66 -14.52 20.67
C LEU A 1085 8.81 -15.08 22.09
N ARG A 1086 9.31 -16.31 22.26
CA ARG A 1086 9.52 -16.92 23.59
C ARG A 1086 10.67 -16.28 24.36
N TRP A 1087 11.52 -15.53 23.69
CA TRP A 1087 12.65 -14.82 24.30
C TRP A 1087 12.34 -13.33 24.57
N GLY A 1088 11.11 -12.88 24.30
CA GLY A 1088 10.70 -11.49 24.48
C GLY A 1088 11.22 -10.54 23.40
N LEU A 1089 11.56 -11.07 22.22
CA LEU A 1089 12.05 -10.29 21.08
C LEU A 1089 10.92 -9.96 20.08
N ASP A 1090 9.68 -9.84 20.53
CA ASP A 1090 8.50 -9.64 19.69
C ASP A 1090 8.43 -8.28 18.98
N ARG A 1091 9.18 -7.30 19.48
CA ARG A 1091 9.26 -5.94 18.93
C ARG A 1091 10.58 -5.64 18.25
N PHE A 1092 11.49 -6.61 18.28
CA PHE A 1092 12.82 -6.49 17.73
C PHE A 1092 12.76 -6.66 16.20
N THR A 1093 13.33 -5.74 15.44
CA THR A 1093 13.59 -5.90 14.00
C THR A 1093 15.10 -5.87 13.77
N GLY A 1094 15.63 -6.86 13.05
CA GLY A 1094 17.03 -6.95 12.70
C GLY A 1094 17.57 -8.37 12.81
N TYR A 1095 18.75 -8.54 13.42
CA TYR A 1095 19.52 -9.80 13.34
C TYR A 1095 19.94 -10.38 14.70
N VAL A 1096 19.83 -11.70 14.84
CA VAL A 1096 20.38 -12.50 15.95
C VAL A 1096 21.46 -13.46 15.42
N ASP A 1097 22.66 -13.39 16.02
CA ASP A 1097 23.78 -14.30 15.76
C ASP A 1097 23.72 -15.51 16.70
N TYR A 1098 23.51 -16.70 16.15
CA TYR A 1098 23.62 -17.99 16.81
C TYR A 1098 25.03 -18.53 16.64
N ARG A 1099 25.66 -18.99 17.72
CA ARG A 1099 27.02 -19.55 17.71
C ARG A 1099 27.06 -20.89 18.41
N THR A 1100 27.75 -21.84 17.79
CA THR A 1100 28.04 -23.15 18.38
C THR A 1100 29.33 -23.71 17.77
N THR A 1101 29.70 -24.92 18.17
CA THR A 1101 30.80 -25.67 17.55
C THR A 1101 30.33 -27.04 17.13
N PHE A 1102 30.92 -27.55 16.05
CA PHE A 1102 30.64 -28.91 15.58
C PHE A 1102 31.94 -29.60 15.16
N HIS A 1103 31.91 -30.93 15.08
CA HIS A 1103 33.02 -31.73 14.59
C HIS A 1103 32.76 -32.18 13.16
N ALA A 1104 33.74 -31.97 12.27
CA ALA A 1104 33.72 -32.46 10.89
C ALA A 1104 34.80 -33.54 10.69
N PRO A 1105 34.52 -34.58 9.89
CA PRO A 1105 35.50 -35.61 9.55
C PRO A 1105 36.63 -35.05 8.67
N SER A 1106 37.70 -35.84 8.52
CA SER A 1106 38.97 -35.35 7.98
C SER A 1106 39.00 -35.13 6.46
N ARG A 1107 38.06 -35.68 5.67
CA ARG A 1107 37.98 -35.53 4.20
C ARG A 1107 36.54 -35.73 3.67
N GLY A 1108 36.16 -34.98 2.63
CA GLY A 1108 34.89 -35.11 1.89
C GLY A 1108 34.20 -33.77 1.59
N ARG A 1109 33.17 -33.78 0.74
CA ARG A 1109 32.22 -32.66 0.63
C ARG A 1109 31.39 -32.57 1.90
N ALA A 1110 31.02 -31.36 2.28
CA ALA A 1110 30.22 -31.08 3.47
C ALA A 1110 29.15 -30.01 3.18
N ILE A 1111 27.90 -30.34 3.45
CA ILE A 1111 26.75 -29.42 3.36
C ILE A 1111 26.23 -29.16 4.77
N LEU A 1112 26.17 -27.90 5.18
CA LEU A 1112 25.46 -27.49 6.39
C LEU A 1112 23.98 -27.31 6.04
N ASP A 1113 23.12 -28.01 6.76
CA ASP A 1113 21.66 -27.91 6.70
C ASP A 1113 21.18 -27.28 8.01
N LEU A 1114 20.58 -26.09 7.93
CA LEU A 1114 20.06 -25.39 9.11
C LEU A 1114 18.70 -25.92 9.57
N GLY A 1115 18.06 -26.81 8.81
CA GLY A 1115 16.69 -27.24 9.05
C GLY A 1115 15.71 -26.08 8.89
N SER A 1116 14.83 -25.90 9.87
CA SER A 1116 13.84 -24.82 9.85
C SER A 1116 14.46 -23.49 10.33
N VAL A 1117 14.42 -22.50 9.45
CA VAL A 1117 14.72 -21.09 9.73
C VAL A 1117 13.55 -20.25 9.24
N LYS A 1118 13.10 -19.31 10.06
CA LYS A 1118 12.06 -18.36 9.64
C LYS A 1118 12.70 -17.07 9.13
N TYR A 1119 12.41 -16.75 7.87
CA TYR A 1119 12.87 -15.63 7.03
C TYR A 1119 14.25 -15.78 6.39
N THR A 1120 15.34 -15.31 7.02
CA THR A 1120 16.66 -15.25 6.36
C THR A 1120 17.76 -15.86 7.22
N ALA A 1121 18.81 -16.38 6.57
CA ALA A 1121 20.00 -16.87 7.25
C ALA A 1121 21.29 -16.48 6.53
N GLU A 1122 22.32 -16.10 7.28
CA GLU A 1122 23.70 -15.93 6.82
C GLU A 1122 24.65 -16.79 7.66
N VAL A 1123 25.50 -17.56 6.99
CA VAL A 1123 26.36 -18.57 7.63
C VAL A 1123 27.83 -18.16 7.57
N PHE A 1124 28.52 -18.37 8.69
CA PHE A 1124 29.96 -18.27 8.82
C PHE A 1124 30.52 -19.53 9.46
N VAL A 1125 31.63 -20.01 8.94
CA VAL A 1125 32.37 -21.15 9.50
C VAL A 1125 33.81 -20.72 9.73
N ASN A 1126 34.32 -20.94 10.95
CA ASN A 1126 35.67 -20.55 11.36
C ASN A 1126 35.99 -19.07 11.05
N GLY A 1127 35.04 -18.17 11.33
CA GLY A 1127 35.15 -16.72 11.07
C GLY A 1127 35.01 -16.30 9.60
N LYS A 1128 34.97 -17.25 8.65
CA LYS A 1128 34.81 -16.96 7.22
C LYS A 1128 33.34 -17.02 6.80
N ARG A 1129 32.89 -16.04 6.02
CA ARG A 1129 31.53 -16.01 5.45
C ARG A 1129 31.37 -17.11 4.39
N VAL A 1130 30.34 -17.94 4.56
CA VAL A 1130 29.96 -19.01 3.61
C VAL A 1130 28.97 -18.48 2.59
N GLY A 1131 27.92 -17.80 3.04
CA GLY A 1131 26.87 -17.26 2.18
C GLY A 1131 25.62 -16.88 2.98
N ALA A 1132 24.59 -16.41 2.29
CA ALA A 1132 23.29 -16.12 2.87
C ALA A 1132 22.17 -16.71 2.01
N ARG A 1133 20.98 -16.84 2.57
CA ARG A 1133 19.76 -17.30 1.89
C ARG A 1133 18.58 -16.44 2.29
N LEU A 1134 17.82 -15.98 1.30
CA LEU A 1134 16.54 -15.30 1.49
C LEU A 1134 15.39 -16.27 1.80
N TRP A 1135 15.50 -17.53 1.40
CA TRP A 1135 14.46 -18.54 1.56
C TRP A 1135 15.06 -19.93 1.64
N GLY A 1136 14.25 -20.90 2.08
CA GLY A 1136 14.62 -22.30 2.11
C GLY A 1136 14.78 -22.91 0.70
N PRO A 1137 15.50 -24.04 0.57
CA PRO A 1137 16.18 -24.76 1.65
C PRO A 1137 17.44 -24.03 2.14
N PHE A 1138 17.64 -23.99 3.47
CA PHE A 1138 18.77 -23.32 4.13
C PHE A 1138 20.01 -24.21 4.17
N GLU A 1139 20.43 -24.66 2.98
CA GLU A 1139 21.60 -25.51 2.77
C GLU A 1139 22.77 -24.71 2.20
N PHE A 1140 23.97 -24.96 2.76
CA PHE A 1140 25.20 -24.25 2.43
C PHE A 1140 26.34 -25.24 2.18
N ASP A 1141 27.02 -25.13 1.04
CA ASP A 1141 28.26 -25.89 0.81
C ASP A 1141 29.38 -25.31 1.69
N VAL A 1142 29.69 -26.02 2.78
CA VAL A 1142 30.71 -25.62 3.76
C VAL A 1142 32.04 -26.33 3.51
N SER A 1143 32.15 -27.15 2.46
CA SER A 1143 33.34 -27.95 2.15
C SER A 1143 34.67 -27.16 2.20
N PRO A 1144 34.77 -25.93 1.63
CA PRO A 1144 36.04 -25.20 1.65
C PRO A 1144 36.31 -24.45 2.97
N TYR A 1145 35.38 -24.49 3.93
CA TYR A 1145 35.44 -23.74 5.18
C TYR A 1145 35.63 -24.61 6.42
N VAL A 1146 35.29 -25.90 6.32
CA VAL A 1146 35.47 -26.88 7.41
C VAL A 1146 36.90 -27.41 7.46
N ARG A 1147 37.38 -27.65 8.68
CA ARG A 1147 38.64 -28.36 8.95
C ARG A 1147 38.36 -29.67 9.70
N PRO A 1148 39.23 -30.68 9.60
CA PRO A 1148 39.13 -31.88 10.43
C PRO A 1148 39.04 -31.53 11.92
N GLY A 1149 38.12 -32.17 12.65
CA GLY A 1149 37.93 -31.91 14.08
C GLY A 1149 37.00 -30.72 14.35
N ARG A 1150 37.33 -29.89 15.35
CA ARG A 1150 36.43 -28.83 15.87
C ARG A 1150 36.37 -27.60 14.95
N ASN A 1151 35.16 -27.20 14.62
CA ASN A 1151 34.83 -26.02 13.82
C ASN A 1151 33.91 -25.08 14.60
N GLU A 1152 34.06 -23.77 14.40
CA GLU A 1152 33.11 -22.76 14.87
C GLU A 1152 32.04 -22.52 13.81
N LEU A 1153 30.77 -22.54 14.23
CA LEU A 1153 29.63 -22.16 13.40
C LEU A 1153 29.02 -20.88 13.96
N ARG A 1154 28.77 -19.90 13.08
CA ARG A 1154 27.90 -18.76 13.35
C ARG A 1154 26.81 -18.68 12.29
N VAL A 1155 25.56 -18.65 12.73
CA VAL A 1155 24.37 -18.46 11.89
C VAL A 1155 23.70 -17.17 12.30
N ARG A 1156 23.61 -16.21 11.40
CA ARG A 1156 22.88 -14.97 11.58
C ARG A 1156 21.48 -15.13 11.00
N VAL A 1157 20.45 -14.95 11.80
CA VAL A 1157 19.06 -14.96 11.34
C VAL A 1157 18.53 -13.53 11.35
N GLY A 1158 17.85 -13.12 10.29
CA GLY A 1158 17.19 -11.81 10.18
C GLY A 1158 15.68 -11.95 10.03
N ASN A 1159 14.90 -11.08 10.68
CA ASN A 1159 13.43 -11.11 10.65
C ASN A 1159 12.81 -10.06 9.71
N LEU A 1160 11.58 -9.62 9.99
CA LEU A 1160 10.81 -8.68 9.18
C LEU A 1160 10.58 -7.34 9.89
N ALA A 1161 10.31 -6.30 9.10
CA ALA A 1161 9.96 -4.96 9.58
C ALA A 1161 8.64 -4.92 10.39
N VAL A 1162 7.72 -5.88 10.22
CA VAL A 1162 6.47 -5.93 11.00
C VAL A 1162 6.70 -5.90 12.52
N ASN A 1163 7.81 -6.45 13.02
CA ASN A 1163 8.06 -6.48 14.47
C ASN A 1163 8.24 -5.07 15.05
N VAL A 1164 8.93 -4.16 14.34
CA VAL A 1164 9.03 -2.76 14.77
C VAL A 1164 7.71 -2.02 14.49
N MET A 1165 7.02 -2.35 13.40
CA MET A 1165 5.73 -1.73 13.09
C MET A 1165 4.62 -2.13 14.07
N ALA A 1166 4.71 -3.31 14.67
CA ALA A 1166 3.78 -3.77 15.70
C ALA A 1166 3.81 -2.92 16.98
N GLN A 1167 4.86 -2.13 17.18
CA GLN A 1167 4.90 -1.13 18.25
C GLN A 1167 3.90 0.02 18.02
N PHE A 1168 3.46 0.22 16.77
CA PHE A 1168 2.50 1.24 16.36
C PHE A 1168 1.11 0.67 16.06
N ALA A 1169 0.83 -0.58 16.46
CA ALA A 1169 -0.45 -1.26 16.24
C ALA A 1169 -1.66 -0.43 16.71
N ASP A 1170 -1.54 0.23 17.87
CA ASP A 1170 -2.58 1.05 18.49
C ASP A 1170 -2.93 2.32 17.67
N ARG A 1171 -2.11 2.65 16.65
CA ARG A 1171 -2.36 3.75 15.70
C ARG A 1171 -3.07 3.30 14.41
N GLY A 1172 -3.43 2.03 14.30
CA GLY A 1172 -4.02 1.45 13.08
C GLY A 1172 -3.03 1.17 11.95
N ILE A 1173 -1.73 1.49 12.13
CA ILE A 1173 -0.68 1.43 11.09
C ILE A 1173 -0.32 -0.02 10.68
N LEU A 1174 -0.60 -1.01 11.54
CA LEU A 1174 -0.51 -2.42 11.13
C LEU A 1174 -1.60 -2.84 10.15
N GLY A 1175 -2.72 -2.10 10.10
CA GLY A 1175 -3.89 -2.40 9.26
C GLY A 1175 -4.18 -1.35 8.18
N THR A 1176 -3.32 -0.34 8.00
CA THR A 1176 -3.50 0.65 6.93
C THR A 1176 -3.30 -0.02 5.57
N TRP A 1177 -4.40 -0.13 4.81
CA TRP A 1177 -4.54 -0.59 3.41
C TRP A 1177 -4.18 -2.03 3.08
N GLY A 1178 -3.60 -2.81 3.98
CA GLY A 1178 -3.77 -4.26 3.92
C GLY A 1178 -5.27 -4.52 4.02
N TRP A 1179 -5.91 -4.98 2.96
CA TRP A 1179 -7.36 -5.21 2.86
C TRP A 1179 -7.89 -6.31 3.82
N GLY A 1180 -7.26 -6.50 4.99
CA GLY A 1180 -7.55 -7.47 6.02
C GLY A 1180 -7.09 -7.02 7.41
N PRO A 1181 -7.44 -7.77 8.46
CA PRO A 1181 -7.06 -7.43 9.83
C PRO A 1181 -5.53 -7.48 10.02
N PRO A 1182 -4.97 -6.76 11.02
CA PRO A 1182 -3.57 -6.87 11.39
C PRO A 1182 -3.15 -8.35 11.55
N PRO A 1183 -1.94 -8.74 11.08
CA PRO A 1183 -1.49 -10.11 11.17
C PRO A 1183 -1.39 -10.58 12.64
N ALA A 1184 -1.76 -11.83 12.89
CA ALA A 1184 -1.64 -12.43 14.22
C ALA A 1184 -0.17 -12.43 14.67
N ARG A 1185 0.09 -12.20 15.95
CA ARG A 1185 1.45 -12.01 16.48
C ARG A 1185 2.39 -13.19 16.21
N GLU A 1186 1.83 -14.39 16.30
CA GLU A 1186 2.53 -15.65 16.09
C GLU A 1186 2.94 -15.83 14.61
N SER A 1187 2.18 -15.24 13.68
CA SER A 1187 2.43 -15.35 12.25
C SER A 1187 3.78 -14.75 11.86
N TYR A 1188 4.26 -13.75 12.61
CA TYR A 1188 5.51 -13.06 12.31
C TYR A 1188 6.71 -13.36 13.23
N ASP A 1189 6.63 -14.41 14.08
CA ASP A 1189 7.77 -14.93 14.86
C ASP A 1189 9.01 -15.19 13.98
N ALA A 1190 10.20 -15.23 14.55
CA ALA A 1190 11.45 -15.49 13.82
C ALA A 1190 12.36 -16.44 14.60
N GLY A 1191 13.33 -17.06 13.94
CA GLY A 1191 14.34 -17.86 14.61
C GLY A 1191 14.97 -18.95 13.78
N LEU A 1192 16.04 -19.52 14.35
CA LEU A 1192 16.61 -20.81 13.96
C LEU A 1192 15.95 -21.88 14.84
N PHE A 1193 15.20 -22.79 14.23
CA PHE A 1193 14.46 -23.87 14.90
C PHE A 1193 15.16 -25.23 14.73
N GLY A 1194 15.93 -25.41 13.64
CA GLY A 1194 16.63 -26.66 13.37
C GLY A 1194 15.70 -27.77 12.85
N PRO A 1195 16.11 -29.05 12.97
CA PRO A 1195 17.41 -29.49 13.48
C PRO A 1195 18.56 -29.05 12.56
N VAL A 1196 19.67 -28.59 13.16
CA VAL A 1196 20.89 -28.22 12.42
C VAL A 1196 21.77 -29.46 12.26
N ALA A 1197 22.23 -29.73 11.05
CA ALA A 1197 23.07 -30.88 10.76
C ALA A 1197 24.12 -30.58 9.69
N ILE A 1198 25.21 -31.34 9.70
CA ILE A 1198 26.19 -31.36 8.62
C ILE A 1198 26.11 -32.70 7.89
N LYS A 1199 25.82 -32.65 6.59
CA LYS A 1199 25.84 -33.79 5.68
C LYS A 1199 27.26 -33.90 5.13
N VAL A 1200 27.93 -35.04 5.33
CA VAL A 1200 29.29 -35.28 4.85
C VAL A 1200 29.32 -36.45 3.88
N SER A 1201 29.97 -36.28 2.73
CA SER A 1201 30.12 -37.36 1.75
C SER A 1201 31.16 -38.36 2.26
N SER A 1202 30.84 -39.66 2.22
CA SER A 1202 31.85 -40.70 2.40
C SER A 1202 32.83 -40.66 1.22
N GLY A 1203 34.07 -40.22 1.46
CA GLY A 1203 35.13 -40.32 0.45
C GLY A 1203 35.32 -41.80 0.11
N ALA A 1204 35.34 -42.13 -1.19
CA ALA A 1204 35.60 -43.48 -1.68
C ALA A 1204 36.83 -44.06 -0.97
N GLN A 1205 36.62 -45.07 -0.12
CA GLN A 1205 37.70 -45.84 0.47
C GLN A 1205 38.31 -46.73 -0.61
N GLY A 1206 39.62 -46.60 -0.81
CA GLY A 1206 40.46 -47.65 -1.37
C GLY A 1206 40.67 -47.63 -2.88
N GLN A 1207 41.72 -46.95 -3.33
CA GLN A 1207 42.84 -47.61 -4.00
C GLN A 1207 44.04 -46.65 -4.06
N ALA A 1208 45.05 -46.98 -3.27
CA ALA A 1208 46.39 -46.44 -3.46
C ALA A 1208 46.95 -47.04 -4.75
N ALA A 1209 47.11 -46.22 -5.79
CA ALA A 1209 47.98 -46.53 -6.90
C ALA A 1209 48.65 -45.23 -7.39
N VAL A 1210 49.97 -45.30 -7.39
CA VAL A 1210 50.93 -44.28 -7.80
C VAL A 1210 50.65 -43.80 -9.22
N SER A 1211 50.55 -42.49 -9.44
CA SER A 1211 51.14 -41.86 -10.63
C SER A 1211 51.33 -40.35 -10.43
N ARG A 1212 52.58 -39.93 -10.59
CA ARG A 1212 52.99 -38.54 -10.77
C ARG A 1212 52.36 -37.99 -12.07
N GLY A 1213 51.84 -36.77 -12.06
CA GLY A 1213 51.56 -36.08 -13.33
C GLY A 1213 50.66 -34.85 -13.27
N ARG A 1214 51.29 -33.68 -13.38
CA ARG A 1214 50.78 -32.39 -13.90
C ARG A 1214 49.56 -31.72 -13.22
N ARG A 1215 49.87 -30.66 -12.45
CA ARG A 1215 48.93 -29.59 -12.06
C ARG A 1215 48.52 -28.76 -13.28
N ALA A 1216 47.23 -28.76 -13.62
CA ALA A 1216 46.60 -27.68 -14.37
C ALA A 1216 45.88 -26.74 -13.38
N ARG A 1217 46.24 -25.45 -13.39
CA ARG A 1217 45.65 -24.40 -12.56
C ARG A 1217 44.32 -23.95 -13.18
N TYR A 1218 43.21 -24.11 -12.46
CA TYR A 1218 42.01 -23.30 -12.67
C TYR A 1218 42.14 -22.00 -11.85
N ALA A 1219 42.08 -20.86 -12.53
CA ALA A 1219 42.12 -19.54 -11.92
C ALA A 1219 40.70 -19.08 -11.57
N SER A 1220 40.39 -18.93 -10.29
CA SER A 1220 39.28 -18.13 -9.79
C SER A 1220 39.86 -16.84 -9.20
N GLY A 1221 39.75 -15.74 -9.93
CA GLY A 1221 40.21 -14.43 -9.49
C GLY A 1221 39.16 -13.36 -9.78
N ILE A 1222 38.28 -13.11 -8.81
CA ILE A 1222 37.58 -11.83 -8.71
C ILE A 1222 38.42 -10.98 -7.76
N ARG A 1223 39.18 -10.03 -8.30
CA ARG A 1223 39.85 -8.98 -7.52
C ARG A 1223 38.91 -7.77 -7.47
N VAL A 1224 38.49 -7.39 -6.27
CA VAL A 1224 38.03 -6.03 -5.97
C VAL A 1224 39.29 -5.19 -5.78
N SER A 1225 39.52 -4.19 -6.64
CA SER A 1225 40.60 -3.22 -6.46
C SER A 1225 40.05 -1.95 -5.83
N ALA A 1226 40.42 -1.70 -4.57
CA ALA A 1226 40.47 -0.35 -4.03
C ALA A 1226 41.74 0.33 -4.56
N ARG A 1227 41.61 1.56 -5.07
CA ARG A 1227 42.75 2.46 -5.32
C ARG A 1227 42.36 3.86 -4.88
N GLU A 1228 42.95 4.28 -3.76
CA GLU A 1228 43.33 5.67 -3.53
C GLU A 1228 44.77 5.86 -4.03
N ALA A 1229 45.02 6.96 -4.75
CA ALA A 1229 46.21 7.80 -4.65
C ALA A 1229 46.26 8.80 -5.83
N GLY A 1230 46.20 10.09 -5.48
CA GLY A 1230 47.22 11.09 -5.80
C GLY A 1230 47.73 11.27 -7.23
N GLU A 1231 47.44 12.47 -7.74
CA GLU A 1231 48.34 13.36 -8.50
C GLU A 1231 48.74 13.05 -9.96
N ARG A 1232 48.35 14.01 -10.81
CA ARG A 1232 48.88 14.36 -12.15
C ARG A 1232 50.28 15.02 -12.00
N PRO A 1233 51.12 15.22 -13.07
CA PRO A 1233 50.71 15.60 -14.45
C PRO A 1233 51.57 15.14 -15.65
N ALA A 1234 51.05 15.51 -16.85
CA ALA A 1234 51.74 15.80 -18.13
C ALA A 1234 52.32 14.63 -18.95
N ARG A 1235 52.41 14.63 -20.29
CA ARG A 1235 51.78 15.27 -21.48
C ARG A 1235 52.39 14.53 -22.69
N GLY A 1236 51.66 14.50 -23.80
CA GLY A 1236 52.12 14.09 -25.15
C GLY A 1236 51.76 12.64 -25.49
N GLU A 1237 51.28 12.25 -26.67
CA GLU A 1237 50.75 12.86 -27.90
C GLU A 1237 50.60 11.67 -28.90
N MET A 1238 49.66 11.77 -29.86
CA MET A 1238 49.46 10.89 -31.06
C MET A 1238 48.99 9.44 -30.77
N ILE A 1239 47.75 9.00 -31.02
CA ILE A 1239 46.82 9.10 -32.18
C ILE A 1239 47.40 8.50 -33.47
N GLU A 1240 47.08 7.21 -33.71
CA GLU A 1240 46.15 6.76 -34.75
C GLU A 1240 45.22 5.68 -34.18
#